data_AF-A0A2T7U8N9-F1
#
_entry.id   AF-A0A2T7U8N9-F1
#
_cell.length_a   1.000
_cell.length_b   1.000
_cell.length_c   1.000
_cell.angle_alpha   90.00
_cell.angle_beta   90.00
_cell.angle_gamma   90.00
#
_symmetry.space_group_name_H-M   'P 1'
#
loop_
_entity.id
_entity.type
_entity.pdbx_description
1 polymer ?
#
loop_
_entity_poly.entity_id
_entity_poly.type
_entity_poly.pdbx_seq_one_letter_code
_entity_poly.pdbx_strand_id
1 'polypeptide(L)'
;MSNKLDNNFEMETVKLLPERERVIYENLSADELSIAAELMQSAFQDLLRDDSSLAEVFEKFNVAKAKVAIFGGWARDRLIEYIHKTEMHSRDIDFVIDSDLPIEHFFPKEAEKNPFGGVGIIGTKIPFEAWNLKNTFLFKFENQNGSFDQLPPTADYDINAILFFPYQQNEKALLIDAGAGHAIKHRKIDFMADIVAQPTIQAARAVILATKLGLEPSMAVCDFVQDVCEDRQIARTVEKALERYCPTEFTKGARDLLDLIRRGRAGGRPKSEFFGHCWGVFEGGGVRAAAHAGAYAAAKRAGITFGRVAGTSAGSIVGALVAAGATPSYLRKNLQELDFLTLLEKPKNQNIFFAKRLPFLAKLIGMLTPGKLRSLVDIAKYGGLHDSTKLGDWIENRLIELVRLDGKANKGPVLFSELPIPFHVVATDFSTGKPKIWSPETTSDESVSLAVRHSCTIPLFFQPAPSGASIFFDGGVVSNLPAYILNNRRGNMAERDISPRILAFRLLAEDKGATPVQDLIDFCKRLSATVIDSASEIQLQLQTNVYPIDIHTGAIDSTDFEKLDEKNKRFLYGRGVRDVRNFVANERLNLSRKDTVTQVFQGFDEKMLLLVRQIPSCQKSFLAMGSDTYWLDHVFPSLLLLARRGIPVSIVVPKVNSTKIDSDEKRRRQLLALLGATVIETDEELAFEGFVFDLGSPRACTILAYHSSDESQRNHRYKNEKIRLYTTDSDPAVLGMMTEKTATYTSEVTSKRPNLDYQPCDQQELINRLKTIPAYVNASIILERISVNNKLIVMQKFIKEFKAIQINLMVSDLITSNQNLFTPIQVQLEGNAYSIVTPPVLERHGDSLVVIDGNTRLHHCFVNGIEEIDAVVISNVKEDLPSDGRFNLRSLRLVSSTVSMPDNYKNLNASKYRHIERAVHERYD
;
A
#
# COMPACT_ATOMS: atom_id res chain seq x y z
N MET A 1 -19.52 -53.41 9.30
CA MET A 1 -18.94 -52.12 9.73
C MET A 1 -19.17 -51.13 8.60
N SER A 2 -20.33 -50.50 8.64
CA SER A 2 -20.68 -49.33 7.82
C SER A 2 -20.08 -48.06 8.43
N ASN A 3 -19.98 -47.03 7.60
CA ASN A 3 -19.66 -45.63 7.92
C ASN A 3 -18.19 -45.30 8.21
N LYS A 4 -17.54 -44.69 7.21
CA LYS A 4 -16.80 -43.41 7.30
C LYS A 4 -15.97 -43.20 6.02
N LEU A 5 -16.57 -42.59 5.00
CA LEU A 5 -15.86 -41.94 3.90
C LEU A 5 -16.70 -40.73 3.41
N ASP A 6 -17.15 -39.90 4.36
CA ASP A 6 -17.48 -38.49 4.10
C ASP A 6 -16.31 -37.66 4.60
N ASN A 7 -15.25 -37.57 3.78
CA ASN A 7 -14.20 -36.57 3.98
C ASN A 7 -14.61 -35.31 3.23
N ASN A 8 -15.29 -34.40 3.94
CA ASN A 8 -15.37 -32.99 3.58
C ASN A 8 -13.94 -32.44 3.46
N PHE A 9 -13.39 -32.37 2.26
CA PHE A 9 -12.35 -31.38 1.96
C PHE A 9 -13.03 -30.01 2.04
N GLU A 10 -12.89 -29.31 3.16
CA GLU A 10 -13.22 -27.87 3.22
C GLU A 10 -12.28 -27.14 2.26
N MET A 11 -12.79 -26.89 1.06
CA MET A 11 -12.08 -26.15 0.02
C MET A 11 -12.01 -24.69 0.42
N GLU A 12 -10.80 -24.13 0.41
CA GLU A 12 -10.61 -22.73 0.78
C GLU A 12 -11.34 -21.81 -0.21
N THR A 13 -12.16 -20.89 0.32
CA THR A 13 -12.90 -19.89 -0.47
C THR A 13 -12.67 -18.49 0.07
N VAL A 14 -12.64 -17.50 -0.83
CA VAL A 14 -12.57 -16.08 -0.49
C VAL A 14 -13.77 -15.36 -1.07
N LYS A 15 -14.50 -14.61 -0.24
CA LYS A 15 -15.60 -13.76 -0.69
C LYS A 15 -15.10 -12.34 -0.98
N LEU A 16 -15.26 -11.89 -2.22
CA LEU A 16 -14.77 -10.61 -2.72
C LEU A 16 -15.53 -9.43 -2.12
N LEU A 17 -14.92 -8.23 -2.07
CA LEU A 17 -15.57 -7.07 -1.44
C LEU A 17 -16.89 -6.70 -2.14
N PRO A 18 -17.98 -6.45 -1.38
CA PRO A 18 -19.27 -6.08 -1.98
C PRO A 18 -19.22 -4.75 -2.72
N GLU A 19 -18.36 -3.86 -2.23
CA GLU A 19 -18.23 -2.49 -2.71
C GLU A 19 -17.27 -2.31 -3.89
N ARG A 20 -16.75 -3.42 -4.44
CA ARG A 20 -15.92 -3.38 -5.65
C ARG A 20 -16.70 -2.72 -6.77
N GLU A 21 -16.02 -1.88 -7.54
CA GLU A 21 -16.57 -1.33 -8.76
C GLU A 21 -16.79 -2.50 -9.73
N ARG A 22 -18.05 -2.87 -9.98
CA ARG A 22 -18.38 -3.89 -10.97
C ARG A 22 -18.33 -3.24 -12.35
N VAL A 23 -17.63 -3.87 -13.28
CA VAL A 23 -17.64 -3.44 -14.68
C VAL A 23 -19.08 -3.54 -15.20
N ILE A 24 -19.57 -2.44 -15.77
CA ILE A 24 -20.85 -2.44 -16.47
C ILE A 24 -20.59 -3.09 -17.83
N TYR A 25 -21.14 -4.28 -18.04
CA TYR A 25 -20.92 -5.03 -19.26
C TYR A 25 -21.75 -4.45 -20.41
N GLU A 26 -21.05 -4.14 -21.50
CA GLU A 26 -21.67 -3.94 -22.81
C GLU A 26 -21.83 -5.29 -23.48
N ASN A 27 -23.07 -5.77 -23.59
CA ASN A 27 -23.35 -7.03 -24.26
C ASN A 27 -23.08 -6.93 -25.76
N LEU A 28 -22.64 -8.04 -26.36
CA LEU A 28 -22.62 -8.17 -27.82
C LEU A 28 -24.03 -7.97 -28.39
N SER A 29 -24.10 -7.42 -29.60
CA SER A 29 -25.39 -7.28 -30.30
C SER A 29 -25.98 -8.66 -30.63
N ALA A 30 -27.30 -8.72 -30.83
CA ALA A 30 -27.95 -9.97 -31.24
C ALA A 30 -27.35 -10.55 -32.54
N ASP A 31 -26.98 -9.68 -33.48
CA ASP A 31 -26.34 -10.07 -34.74
C ASP A 31 -24.93 -10.63 -34.50
N GLU A 32 -24.13 -9.99 -33.63
CA GLU A 32 -22.79 -10.47 -33.27
C GLU A 32 -22.86 -11.85 -32.60
N LEU A 33 -23.81 -12.06 -31.70
CA LEU A 33 -24.03 -13.35 -31.04
C LEU A 33 -24.45 -14.44 -32.03
N SER A 34 -25.33 -14.12 -32.98
CA SER A 34 -25.78 -15.06 -34.00
C SER A 34 -24.62 -15.51 -34.90
N ILE A 35 -23.83 -14.56 -35.41
CA ILE A 35 -22.68 -14.85 -36.27
C ILE A 35 -21.62 -15.66 -35.51
N ALA A 36 -21.32 -15.29 -34.26
CA ALA A 36 -20.38 -16.02 -33.43
C ALA A 36 -20.86 -17.45 -33.15
N ALA A 37 -22.16 -17.65 -32.89
CA ALA A 37 -22.74 -18.98 -32.68
C ALA A 37 -22.64 -19.87 -33.93
N GLU A 38 -22.86 -19.33 -35.13
CA GLU A 38 -22.71 -20.07 -36.39
C GLU A 38 -21.25 -20.50 -36.64
N LEU A 39 -20.29 -19.60 -36.39
CA LEU A 39 -18.87 -19.92 -36.51
C LEU A 39 -18.42 -20.98 -35.50
N MET A 40 -18.84 -20.83 -34.23
CA MET A 40 -18.60 -21.84 -33.19
C MET A 40 -19.22 -23.18 -33.59
N GLN A 41 -20.41 -23.16 -34.18
CA GLN A 41 -21.09 -24.37 -34.61
C GLN A 41 -20.33 -25.10 -35.73
N SER A 42 -19.83 -24.36 -36.71
CA SER A 42 -18.98 -24.91 -37.77
C SER A 42 -17.73 -25.56 -37.20
N ALA A 43 -17.02 -24.84 -36.32
CA ALA A 43 -15.81 -25.36 -35.66
C ALA A 43 -16.11 -26.60 -34.79
N PHE A 44 -17.26 -26.64 -34.13
CA PHE A 44 -17.66 -27.78 -33.30
C PHE A 44 -18.03 -29.01 -34.15
N GLN A 45 -18.64 -28.83 -35.31
CA GLN A 45 -18.89 -29.93 -36.25
C GLN A 45 -17.59 -30.54 -36.77
N ASP A 46 -16.61 -29.69 -37.10
CA ASP A 46 -15.29 -30.14 -37.52
C ASP A 46 -14.61 -30.95 -36.40
N LEU A 47 -14.69 -30.46 -35.16
CA LEU A 47 -14.14 -31.19 -34.00
C LEU A 47 -14.82 -32.54 -33.77
N LEU A 48 -16.15 -32.63 -33.88
CA LEU A 48 -16.87 -33.91 -33.74
C LEU A 48 -16.52 -34.91 -34.85
N ARG A 49 -16.27 -34.44 -36.07
CA ARG A 49 -15.84 -35.30 -37.18
C ARG A 49 -14.42 -35.83 -36.94
N ASP A 50 -13.57 -35.00 -36.36
CA ASP A 50 -12.15 -35.27 -36.24
C ASP A 50 -11.77 -35.98 -34.92
N ASP A 51 -12.63 -35.94 -33.89
CA ASP A 51 -12.44 -36.61 -32.60
C ASP A 51 -13.49 -37.71 -32.35
N SER A 52 -13.12 -38.96 -32.68
CA SER A 52 -14.01 -40.12 -32.56
C SER A 52 -14.53 -40.40 -31.15
N SER A 53 -13.72 -40.13 -30.12
CA SER A 53 -14.14 -40.31 -28.72
C SER A 53 -15.18 -39.29 -28.31
N LEU A 54 -15.05 -38.05 -28.78
CA LEU A 54 -16.03 -37.01 -28.52
C LEU A 54 -17.36 -37.29 -29.24
N ALA A 55 -17.28 -37.79 -30.48
CA ALA A 55 -18.46 -38.19 -31.26
C ALA A 55 -19.29 -39.27 -30.56
N GLU A 56 -18.63 -40.31 -30.02
CA GLU A 56 -19.31 -41.40 -29.30
C GLU A 56 -20.05 -40.88 -28.04
N VAL A 57 -19.41 -39.98 -27.29
CA VAL A 57 -20.00 -39.38 -26.09
C VAL A 57 -21.22 -38.51 -26.48
N PHE A 58 -21.12 -37.74 -27.57
CA PHE A 58 -22.23 -36.94 -28.08
C PHE A 58 -23.41 -37.77 -28.62
N GLU A 59 -23.13 -38.95 -29.18
CA GLU A 59 -24.19 -39.90 -29.55
C GLU A 59 -24.97 -40.36 -28.32
N LYS A 60 -24.27 -40.69 -27.22
CA LYS A 60 -24.92 -41.06 -25.95
C LYS A 60 -25.74 -39.91 -25.35
N PHE A 61 -25.26 -38.67 -25.43
CA PHE A 61 -26.04 -37.50 -25.02
C PHE A 61 -27.35 -37.37 -25.82
N ASN A 62 -27.28 -37.59 -27.14
CA ASN A 62 -28.44 -37.52 -28.01
C ASN A 62 -29.47 -38.61 -27.69
N VAL A 63 -29.02 -39.86 -27.48
CA VAL A 63 -29.89 -40.98 -27.07
C VAL A 63 -30.61 -40.69 -25.75
N ALA A 64 -29.91 -40.09 -24.79
CA ALA A 64 -30.48 -39.71 -23.50
C ALA A 64 -31.30 -38.40 -23.53
N LYS A 65 -31.38 -37.72 -24.68
CA LYS A 65 -31.97 -36.39 -24.84
C LYS A 65 -31.44 -35.39 -23.80
N ALA A 66 -30.15 -35.49 -23.49
CA ALA A 66 -29.49 -34.62 -22.52
C ALA A 66 -29.30 -33.23 -23.12
N LYS A 67 -29.57 -32.19 -22.34
CA LYS A 67 -29.26 -30.81 -22.75
C LYS A 67 -27.79 -30.53 -22.44
N VAL A 68 -27.04 -30.05 -23.44
CA VAL A 68 -25.58 -29.86 -23.34
C VAL A 68 -25.20 -28.44 -23.73
N ALA A 69 -24.30 -27.84 -22.95
CA ALA A 69 -23.64 -26.58 -23.26
C ALA A 69 -22.12 -26.71 -23.08
N ILE A 70 -21.36 -25.97 -23.87
CA ILE A 70 -19.91 -25.78 -23.72
C ILE A 70 -19.70 -24.50 -22.90
N PHE A 71 -18.99 -24.61 -21.78
CA PHE A 71 -18.83 -23.52 -20.83
C PHE A 71 -17.39 -23.00 -20.78
N GLY A 72 -17.21 -21.69 -20.85
CA GLY A 72 -15.92 -21.04 -20.60
C GLY A 72 -14.90 -21.20 -21.72
N GLY A 73 -13.83 -21.98 -21.50
CA GLY A 73 -12.56 -21.85 -22.21
C GLY A 73 -12.62 -21.99 -23.73
N TRP A 74 -13.23 -23.07 -24.22
CA TRP A 74 -13.34 -23.31 -25.67
C TRP A 74 -14.21 -22.25 -26.37
N ALA A 75 -15.37 -21.93 -25.78
CA ALA A 75 -16.28 -20.92 -26.33
C ALA A 75 -15.65 -19.52 -26.33
N ARG A 76 -14.93 -19.15 -25.26
CA ARG A 76 -14.12 -17.92 -25.19
C ARG A 76 -13.11 -17.85 -26.32
N ASP A 77 -12.33 -18.91 -26.54
CA ASP A 77 -11.27 -18.90 -27.55
C ASP A 77 -11.84 -18.72 -28.98
N ARG A 78 -12.96 -19.38 -29.29
CA ARG A 78 -13.68 -19.17 -30.57
C ARG A 78 -14.26 -17.75 -30.69
N LEU A 79 -14.71 -17.15 -29.58
CA LEU A 79 -15.19 -15.77 -29.60
C LEU A 79 -14.05 -14.79 -29.89
N ILE A 80 -12.85 -15.04 -29.34
CA ILE A 80 -11.65 -14.24 -29.63
C ILE A 80 -11.28 -14.34 -31.11
N GLU A 81 -11.30 -15.53 -31.71
CA GLU A 81 -11.10 -15.70 -33.15
C GLU A 81 -12.06 -14.85 -33.99
N TYR A 82 -13.34 -14.82 -33.59
CA TYR A 82 -14.33 -13.98 -34.27
C TYR A 82 -14.02 -12.48 -34.13
N ILE A 83 -13.74 -12.00 -32.91
CA ILE A 83 -13.58 -10.56 -32.63
C ILE A 83 -12.23 -10.03 -33.12
N HIS A 84 -11.14 -10.77 -32.91
CA HIS A 84 -9.78 -10.32 -33.20
C HIS A 84 -9.19 -10.89 -34.49
N LYS A 85 -9.87 -11.85 -35.13
CA LYS A 85 -9.39 -12.52 -36.36
C LYS A 85 -8.02 -13.19 -36.18
N THR A 86 -7.78 -13.71 -34.98
CA THR A 86 -6.55 -14.41 -34.58
C THR A 86 -6.88 -15.85 -34.22
N GLU A 87 -6.17 -16.82 -34.80
CA GLU A 87 -6.34 -18.24 -34.47
C GLU A 87 -5.98 -18.53 -33.00
N MET A 88 -6.78 -19.34 -32.32
CA MET A 88 -6.60 -19.68 -30.91
C MET A 88 -6.55 -21.19 -30.71
N HIS A 89 -5.59 -21.67 -29.92
CA HIS A 89 -5.57 -23.08 -29.51
C HIS A 89 -6.22 -23.24 -28.13
N SER A 90 -7.31 -24.01 -28.10
CA SER A 90 -7.99 -24.40 -26.87
C SER A 90 -7.28 -25.58 -26.22
N ARG A 91 -7.11 -25.51 -24.90
CA ARG A 91 -6.43 -26.54 -24.10
C ARG A 91 -7.29 -27.78 -23.93
N ASP A 92 -8.57 -27.55 -23.68
CA ASP A 92 -9.59 -28.48 -23.27
C ASP A 92 -10.97 -27.95 -23.70
N ILE A 93 -11.97 -28.81 -23.57
CA ILE A 93 -13.38 -28.45 -23.74
C ILE A 93 -14.20 -28.96 -22.55
N ASP A 94 -14.88 -28.03 -21.89
CA ASP A 94 -15.70 -28.28 -20.70
C ASP A 94 -17.19 -28.26 -21.07
N PHE A 95 -17.88 -29.37 -20.81
CA PHE A 95 -19.31 -29.50 -21.01
C PHE A 95 -20.08 -29.39 -19.70
N VAL A 96 -21.26 -28.78 -19.74
CA VAL A 96 -22.25 -28.87 -18.67
C VAL A 96 -23.52 -29.51 -19.22
N ILE A 97 -23.98 -30.53 -18.51
CA ILE A 97 -25.04 -31.43 -18.95
C ILE A 97 -26.18 -31.39 -17.93
N ASP A 98 -27.41 -31.27 -18.44
CA ASP A 98 -28.63 -31.53 -17.69
C ASP A 98 -29.27 -32.80 -18.22
N SER A 99 -29.28 -33.85 -17.39
CA SER A 99 -29.80 -35.18 -17.72
C SER A 99 -30.27 -35.90 -16.46
N ASP A 100 -31.25 -36.79 -16.63
CA ASP A 100 -31.74 -37.70 -15.59
C ASP A 100 -30.76 -38.87 -15.33
N LEU A 101 -29.82 -39.12 -16.25
CA LEU A 101 -28.80 -40.15 -16.09
C LEU A 101 -27.55 -39.61 -15.37
N PRO A 102 -26.86 -40.42 -14.55
CA PRO A 102 -25.57 -40.07 -13.98
C PRO A 102 -24.54 -39.76 -15.07
N ILE A 103 -23.65 -38.79 -14.80
CA ILE A 103 -22.69 -38.32 -15.80
C ILE A 103 -21.73 -39.42 -16.27
N GLU A 104 -21.39 -40.34 -15.37
CA GLU A 104 -20.54 -41.51 -15.63
C GLU A 104 -21.12 -42.42 -16.72
N HIS A 105 -22.43 -42.38 -16.97
CA HIS A 105 -23.08 -43.20 -18.00
C HIS A 105 -22.66 -42.81 -19.42
N PHE A 106 -22.27 -41.56 -19.63
CA PHE A 106 -21.91 -41.04 -20.95
C PHE A 106 -20.46 -41.31 -21.33
N PHE A 107 -19.62 -41.64 -20.35
CA PHE A 107 -18.19 -41.80 -20.53
C PHE A 107 -17.77 -43.28 -20.47
N PRO A 108 -16.65 -43.66 -21.08
CA PRO A 108 -16.10 -45.00 -20.96
C PRO A 108 -15.64 -45.27 -19.52
N LYS A 109 -15.42 -46.54 -19.16
CA LYS A 109 -15.09 -46.95 -17.77
C LYS A 109 -13.75 -46.42 -17.29
N GLU A 110 -12.87 -46.09 -18.22
CA GLU A 110 -11.54 -45.55 -18.01
C GLU A 110 -11.55 -44.03 -17.73
N ALA A 111 -12.72 -43.39 -17.77
CA ALA A 111 -12.84 -41.96 -17.49
C ALA A 111 -12.51 -41.61 -16.05
N GLU A 112 -11.73 -40.56 -15.87
CA GLU A 112 -11.29 -40.11 -14.56
C GLU A 112 -12.31 -39.12 -13.99
N LYS A 113 -12.64 -39.31 -12.70
CA LYS A 113 -13.45 -38.36 -11.95
C LYS A 113 -12.54 -37.37 -11.26
N ASN A 114 -12.67 -36.09 -11.59
CA ASN A 114 -11.88 -35.05 -10.97
C ASN A 114 -12.39 -34.72 -9.54
N PRO A 115 -11.58 -34.05 -8.70
CA PRO A 115 -11.93 -33.78 -7.30
C PRO A 115 -13.20 -32.94 -7.08
N PHE A 116 -13.68 -32.22 -8.09
CA PHE A 116 -14.87 -31.38 -7.94
C PHE A 116 -16.14 -32.06 -8.49
N GLY A 117 -16.02 -33.27 -9.06
CA GLY A 117 -17.15 -34.08 -9.50
C GLY A 117 -17.39 -34.13 -11.01
N GLY A 118 -16.50 -33.55 -11.82
CA GLY A 118 -16.50 -33.69 -13.28
C GLY A 118 -15.91 -35.02 -13.71
N VAL A 119 -16.32 -35.50 -14.89
CA VAL A 119 -15.84 -36.74 -15.49
C VAL A 119 -15.26 -36.43 -16.86
N GLY A 120 -14.06 -36.91 -17.15
CA GLY A 120 -13.38 -36.59 -18.40
C GLY A 120 -12.45 -37.68 -18.91
N ILE A 121 -12.07 -37.53 -20.17
CA ILE A 121 -11.07 -38.36 -20.86
C ILE A 121 -10.13 -37.50 -21.70
N ILE A 122 -8.95 -38.04 -22.00
CA ILE A 122 -8.08 -37.49 -23.03
C ILE A 122 -8.66 -37.93 -24.38
N GLY A 123 -9.33 -37.03 -25.09
CA GLY A 123 -9.86 -37.30 -26.43
C GLY A 123 -8.77 -37.50 -27.47
N THR A 124 -9.15 -37.87 -28.69
CA THR A 124 -8.19 -38.14 -29.77
C THR A 124 -7.58 -36.86 -30.37
N LYS A 125 -8.26 -35.73 -30.22
CA LYS A 125 -7.80 -34.39 -30.64
C LYS A 125 -7.68 -33.41 -29.49
N ILE A 126 -8.63 -33.44 -28.55
CA ILE A 126 -8.65 -32.51 -27.42
C ILE A 126 -9.11 -33.23 -26.14
N PRO A 127 -8.48 -32.99 -24.98
CA PRO A 127 -9.04 -33.40 -23.70
C PRO A 127 -10.41 -32.78 -23.47
N PHE A 128 -11.34 -33.56 -22.92
CA PHE A 128 -12.66 -33.03 -22.61
C PHE A 128 -13.22 -33.57 -21.30
N GLU A 129 -13.89 -32.69 -20.58
CA GLU A 129 -14.53 -32.98 -19.30
C GLU A 129 -15.99 -32.54 -19.32
N ALA A 130 -16.83 -33.21 -18.55
CA ALA A 130 -18.20 -32.82 -18.38
C ALA A 130 -18.63 -32.77 -16.92
N TRP A 131 -19.60 -31.90 -16.65
CA TRP A 131 -20.18 -31.63 -15.35
C TRP A 131 -21.69 -31.76 -15.39
N ASN A 132 -22.28 -32.32 -14.34
CA ASN A 132 -23.73 -32.25 -14.18
C ASN A 132 -24.11 -30.85 -13.68
N LEU A 133 -25.08 -30.19 -14.33
CA LEU A 133 -25.53 -28.84 -14.01
C LEU A 133 -25.87 -28.67 -12.52
N LYS A 134 -26.52 -29.68 -11.91
CA LYS A 134 -26.92 -29.65 -10.49
C LYS A 134 -25.75 -29.81 -9.52
N ASN A 135 -24.59 -30.26 -10.02
CA ASN A 135 -23.40 -30.56 -9.22
C ASN A 135 -22.23 -29.59 -9.49
N THR A 136 -22.43 -28.49 -10.21
CA THR A 136 -21.39 -27.47 -10.34
C THR A 136 -21.11 -26.81 -8.98
N PHE A 137 -19.85 -26.41 -8.76
CA PHE A 137 -19.34 -26.03 -7.44
C PHE A 137 -20.19 -24.97 -6.73
N LEU A 138 -20.48 -23.85 -7.40
CA LEU A 138 -21.20 -22.72 -6.78
C LEU A 138 -22.66 -23.04 -6.48
N PHE A 139 -23.38 -23.76 -7.35
CA PHE A 139 -24.75 -24.20 -7.05
C PHE A 139 -24.79 -25.17 -5.88
N LYS A 140 -23.82 -26.09 -5.80
CA LYS A 140 -23.69 -27.00 -4.66
C LYS A 140 -23.33 -26.27 -3.36
N PHE A 141 -22.42 -25.29 -3.45
CA PHE A 141 -21.99 -24.47 -2.31
C PHE A 141 -23.12 -23.59 -1.76
N GLU A 142 -23.94 -23.01 -2.64
CA GLU A 142 -25.08 -22.16 -2.26
C GLU A 142 -26.39 -22.94 -2.05
N ASN A 143 -26.39 -24.26 -2.23
CA ASN A 143 -27.55 -25.13 -2.15
C ASN A 143 -28.72 -24.65 -3.04
N GLN A 144 -28.42 -24.30 -4.29
CA GLN A 144 -29.39 -23.83 -5.29
C GLN A 144 -29.62 -24.86 -6.39
N ASN A 145 -30.85 -24.93 -6.90
CA ASN A 145 -31.15 -25.65 -8.13
C ASN A 145 -30.75 -24.75 -9.32
N GLY A 146 -29.58 -25.00 -9.90
CA GLY A 146 -29.05 -24.20 -10.99
C GLY A 146 -29.76 -24.43 -12.33
N SER A 147 -29.90 -23.35 -13.11
CA SER A 147 -30.25 -23.39 -14.53
C SER A 147 -29.07 -22.95 -15.40
N PHE A 148 -29.13 -23.24 -16.70
CA PHE A 148 -28.07 -22.81 -17.64
C PHE A 148 -27.90 -21.29 -17.70
N ASP A 149 -28.99 -20.50 -17.57
CA ASP A 149 -28.93 -19.04 -17.58
C ASP A 149 -28.24 -18.46 -16.33
N GLN A 150 -28.20 -19.25 -15.25
CA GLN A 150 -27.52 -18.90 -14.00
C GLN A 150 -26.07 -19.38 -13.95
N LEU A 151 -25.62 -20.18 -14.93
CA LEU A 151 -24.28 -20.73 -14.96
C LEU A 151 -23.18 -19.68 -15.24
N PRO A 152 -23.31 -18.75 -16.21
CA PRO A 152 -22.22 -17.81 -16.50
C PRO A 152 -21.76 -16.97 -15.30
N PRO A 153 -22.66 -16.45 -14.43
CA PRO A 153 -22.29 -15.76 -13.19
C PRO A 153 -21.45 -16.58 -12.20
N THR A 154 -21.37 -17.90 -12.39
CA THR A 154 -20.54 -18.79 -11.55
C THR A 154 -19.09 -18.86 -11.99
N ALA A 155 -18.74 -18.33 -13.16
CA ALA A 155 -17.34 -18.23 -13.58
C ALA A 155 -16.56 -17.32 -12.63
N ASP A 156 -15.32 -17.68 -12.29
CA ASP A 156 -14.47 -16.80 -11.47
C ASP A 156 -14.23 -15.45 -12.18
N TYR A 157 -13.93 -15.50 -13.49
CA TYR A 157 -13.59 -14.33 -14.31
C TYR A 157 -14.59 -14.12 -15.45
N ASP A 158 -14.88 -12.86 -15.74
CA ASP A 158 -15.79 -12.41 -16.81
C ASP A 158 -15.44 -12.98 -18.18
N ILE A 159 -14.15 -13.08 -18.50
CA ILE A 159 -13.63 -13.65 -19.75
C ILE A 159 -14.07 -15.10 -19.99
N ASN A 160 -14.46 -15.83 -18.93
CA ASN A 160 -14.97 -17.20 -19.02
C ASN A 160 -16.49 -17.29 -18.84
N ALA A 161 -17.19 -16.18 -18.67
CA ALA A 161 -18.64 -16.13 -18.46
C ALA A 161 -19.39 -16.21 -19.80
N ILE A 162 -19.25 -17.35 -20.49
CA ILE A 162 -19.80 -17.59 -21.82
C ILE A 162 -20.28 -19.05 -21.95
N LEU A 163 -21.45 -19.25 -22.57
CA LEU A 163 -21.99 -20.58 -22.87
C LEU A 163 -22.34 -20.70 -24.36
N PHE A 164 -21.88 -21.77 -24.98
CA PHE A 164 -22.25 -22.15 -26.33
C PHE A 164 -23.11 -23.42 -26.32
N PHE A 165 -24.28 -23.37 -26.94
CA PHE A 165 -25.19 -24.49 -27.12
C PHE A 165 -25.07 -25.02 -28.55
N PRO A 166 -24.50 -26.22 -28.75
CA PRO A 166 -24.42 -26.83 -30.07
C PRO A 166 -25.79 -27.34 -30.55
N TYR A 167 -26.11 -27.20 -31.85
CA TYR A 167 -27.38 -27.66 -32.42
C TYR A 167 -27.57 -29.18 -32.29
N GLN A 168 -26.48 -29.94 -32.15
CA GLN A 168 -26.56 -31.39 -32.01
C GLN A 168 -27.52 -31.78 -30.88
N GLN A 169 -27.54 -31.01 -29.80
CA GLN A 169 -28.35 -31.27 -28.60
C GLN A 169 -29.35 -30.15 -28.26
N ASN A 170 -29.54 -29.20 -29.18
CA ASN A 170 -30.40 -28.02 -28.99
C ASN A 170 -31.10 -27.67 -30.31
N GLU A 171 -32.28 -27.06 -30.27
CA GLU A 171 -33.06 -26.74 -31.50
C GLU A 171 -32.29 -25.89 -32.53
N LYS A 172 -31.37 -25.05 -32.04
CA LYS A 172 -30.47 -24.22 -32.84
C LYS A 172 -29.17 -23.98 -32.08
N ALA A 173 -28.12 -23.62 -32.80
CA ALA A 173 -26.91 -23.10 -32.19
C ALA A 173 -27.22 -21.78 -31.46
N LEU A 174 -26.79 -21.64 -30.21
CA LEU A 174 -27.03 -20.44 -29.39
C LEU A 174 -25.79 -20.09 -28.59
N LEU A 175 -25.48 -18.79 -28.49
CA LEU A 175 -24.42 -18.27 -27.66
C LEU A 175 -25.01 -17.33 -26.60
N ILE A 176 -24.66 -17.57 -25.33
CA ILE A 176 -24.96 -16.68 -24.22
C ILE A 176 -23.64 -16.07 -23.76
N ASP A 177 -23.53 -14.75 -23.91
CA ASP A 177 -22.44 -13.94 -23.36
C ASP A 177 -22.93 -13.20 -22.11
N ALA A 178 -22.21 -13.33 -21.01
CA ALA A 178 -22.49 -12.63 -19.76
C ALA A 178 -21.37 -11.69 -19.33
N GLY A 179 -20.33 -11.52 -20.15
CA GLY A 179 -19.20 -10.63 -19.82
C GLY A 179 -17.94 -10.89 -20.63
N ALA A 180 -17.82 -12.05 -21.28
CA ALA A 180 -16.66 -12.41 -22.08
C ALA A 180 -16.50 -11.48 -23.30
N GLY A 181 -17.59 -11.14 -23.99
CA GLY A 181 -17.56 -10.21 -25.12
C GLY A 181 -17.06 -8.82 -24.71
N HIS A 182 -17.56 -8.30 -23.58
CA HIS A 182 -17.09 -7.04 -23.02
C HIS A 182 -15.60 -7.08 -22.66
N ALA A 183 -15.17 -8.13 -21.96
CA ALA A 183 -13.79 -8.34 -21.54
C ALA A 183 -12.81 -8.38 -22.73
N ILE A 184 -13.19 -9.07 -23.81
CA ILE A 184 -12.39 -9.17 -25.06
C ILE A 184 -12.32 -7.80 -25.75
N LYS A 185 -13.47 -7.13 -25.96
CA LYS A 185 -13.53 -5.83 -26.66
C LYS A 185 -12.73 -4.74 -25.94
N HIS A 186 -12.79 -4.71 -24.62
CA HIS A 186 -12.13 -3.69 -23.80
C HIS A 186 -10.74 -4.10 -23.32
N ARG A 187 -10.28 -5.30 -23.70
CA ARG A 187 -9.02 -5.89 -23.25
C ARG A 187 -8.83 -5.81 -21.74
N LYS A 188 -9.86 -6.18 -20.97
CA LYS A 188 -9.86 -6.09 -19.51
C LYS A 188 -10.42 -7.38 -18.92
N ILE A 189 -9.78 -7.88 -17.86
CA ILE A 189 -10.28 -9.03 -17.09
C ILE A 189 -10.72 -8.58 -15.70
N ASP A 190 -11.91 -9.01 -15.29
CA ASP A 190 -12.47 -8.77 -13.97
C ASP A 190 -13.15 -10.01 -13.39
N PHE A 191 -13.53 -9.94 -12.12
CA PHE A 191 -14.28 -10.99 -11.46
C PHE A 191 -15.74 -11.01 -11.89
N MET A 192 -16.22 -12.20 -12.27
CA MET A 192 -17.64 -12.46 -12.49
C MET A 192 -18.31 -12.92 -11.18
N ALA A 193 -17.79 -13.99 -10.56
CA ALA A 193 -18.31 -14.50 -9.29
C ALA A 193 -17.99 -13.60 -8.09
N ASP A 194 -18.79 -13.68 -7.03
CA ASP A 194 -18.54 -13.01 -5.74
C ASP A 194 -17.71 -13.86 -4.76
N ILE A 195 -17.65 -15.16 -5.00
CA ILE A 195 -16.92 -16.15 -4.20
C ILE A 195 -15.91 -16.82 -5.12
N VAL A 196 -14.65 -16.81 -4.70
CA VAL A 196 -13.54 -17.40 -5.44
C VAL A 196 -13.04 -18.61 -4.67
N ALA A 197 -13.05 -19.77 -5.29
CA ALA A 197 -12.49 -20.99 -4.70
C ALA A 197 -11.00 -21.13 -5.02
N GLN A 198 -10.22 -21.68 -4.09
CA GLN A 198 -8.78 -21.90 -4.24
C GLN A 198 -8.02 -20.61 -4.62
N PRO A 199 -7.97 -19.61 -3.72
CA PRO A 199 -7.52 -18.26 -4.06
C PRO A 199 -6.09 -18.21 -4.61
N THR A 200 -5.19 -19.07 -4.14
CA THR A 200 -3.81 -19.20 -4.65
C THR A 200 -3.78 -19.58 -6.13
N ILE A 201 -4.59 -20.55 -6.54
CA ILE A 201 -4.65 -21.01 -7.94
C ILE A 201 -5.29 -19.93 -8.81
N GLN A 202 -6.35 -19.30 -8.32
CA GLN A 202 -7.05 -18.26 -9.08
C GLN A 202 -6.19 -17.01 -9.25
N ALA A 203 -5.36 -16.65 -8.27
CA ALA A 203 -4.39 -15.56 -8.44
C ALA A 203 -3.41 -15.83 -9.59
N ALA A 204 -2.91 -17.06 -9.71
CA ALA A 204 -2.08 -17.46 -10.85
C ALA A 204 -2.88 -17.46 -12.16
N ARG A 205 -4.12 -17.97 -12.17
CA ARG A 205 -4.98 -18.01 -13.37
C ARG A 205 -5.31 -16.61 -13.89
N ALA A 206 -5.60 -15.64 -13.02
CA ALA A 206 -5.82 -14.25 -13.40
C ALA A 206 -4.64 -13.70 -14.21
N VAL A 207 -3.42 -13.89 -13.70
CA VAL A 207 -2.19 -13.43 -14.35
C VAL A 207 -1.95 -14.17 -15.67
N ILE A 208 -2.15 -15.50 -15.70
CA ILE A 208 -2.02 -16.30 -16.93
C ILE A 208 -3.00 -15.84 -18.00
N LEU A 209 -4.28 -15.68 -17.65
CA LEU A 209 -5.31 -15.23 -18.59
C LEU A 209 -5.02 -13.83 -19.09
N ALA A 210 -4.66 -12.90 -18.19
CA ALA A 210 -4.28 -11.54 -18.56
C ALA A 210 -3.12 -11.52 -19.56
N THR A 211 -2.04 -12.26 -19.29
CA THR A 211 -0.88 -12.29 -20.21
C THR A 211 -1.16 -13.04 -21.50
N LYS A 212 -1.75 -14.25 -21.43
CA LYS A 212 -2.03 -15.08 -22.63
C LYS A 212 -2.97 -14.38 -23.60
N LEU A 213 -3.98 -13.67 -23.08
CA LEU A 213 -5.04 -13.05 -23.88
C LEU A 213 -4.82 -11.54 -24.12
N GLY A 214 -3.71 -10.97 -23.63
CA GLY A 214 -3.40 -9.55 -23.78
C GLY A 214 -4.42 -8.62 -23.08
N LEU A 215 -4.92 -9.02 -21.92
CA LEU A 215 -5.90 -8.28 -21.12
C LEU A 215 -5.22 -7.55 -19.95
N GLU A 216 -5.75 -6.37 -19.62
CA GLU A 216 -5.39 -5.64 -18.41
C GLU A 216 -6.23 -6.12 -17.21
N PRO A 217 -5.63 -6.52 -16.10
CA PRO A 217 -6.39 -6.89 -14.91
C PRO A 217 -7.05 -5.67 -14.27
N SER A 218 -8.31 -5.81 -13.87
CA SER A 218 -9.04 -4.78 -13.11
C SER A 218 -8.34 -4.48 -11.78
N MET A 219 -8.71 -3.35 -11.15
CA MET A 219 -8.26 -3.03 -9.79
C MET A 219 -8.60 -4.15 -8.80
N ALA A 220 -9.80 -4.73 -8.89
CA ALA A 220 -10.24 -5.78 -7.98
C ALA A 220 -9.40 -7.06 -8.14
N VAL A 221 -9.09 -7.44 -9.38
CA VAL A 221 -8.19 -8.56 -9.67
C VAL A 221 -6.79 -8.28 -9.14
N CYS A 222 -6.27 -7.06 -9.34
CA CYS A 222 -4.96 -6.66 -8.83
C CYS A 222 -4.89 -6.68 -7.30
N ASP A 223 -5.92 -6.19 -6.61
CA ASP A 223 -5.99 -6.23 -5.14
C ASP A 223 -6.03 -7.67 -4.63
N PHE A 224 -6.84 -8.52 -5.26
CA PHE A 224 -6.95 -9.93 -4.89
C PHE A 224 -5.61 -10.65 -5.03
N VAL A 225 -4.95 -10.52 -6.18
CA VAL A 225 -3.64 -11.14 -6.42
C VAL A 225 -2.60 -10.61 -5.43
N GLN A 226 -2.60 -9.30 -5.14
CA GLN A 226 -1.70 -8.71 -4.17
C GLN A 226 -1.97 -9.20 -2.74
N ASP A 227 -3.22 -9.33 -2.32
CA ASP A 227 -3.61 -9.82 -1.00
C ASP A 227 -3.20 -11.29 -0.82
N VAL A 228 -3.45 -12.13 -1.83
CA VAL A 228 -3.02 -13.54 -1.83
C VAL A 228 -1.50 -13.66 -1.77
N CYS A 229 -0.76 -12.76 -2.43
CA CYS A 229 0.70 -12.76 -2.46
C CYS A 229 1.35 -11.94 -1.32
N GLU A 230 0.59 -11.46 -0.33
CA GLU A 230 1.17 -10.73 0.80
C GLU A 230 2.01 -11.66 1.69
N ASP A 231 1.57 -12.91 1.86
CA ASP A 231 2.38 -13.96 2.49
C ASP A 231 3.41 -14.50 1.49
N ARG A 232 4.69 -14.54 1.90
CA ARG A 232 5.80 -14.95 1.03
C ARG A 232 5.72 -16.42 0.61
N GLN A 233 5.25 -17.30 1.49
CA GLN A 233 5.13 -18.73 1.19
C GLN A 233 3.98 -18.99 0.22
N ILE A 234 2.87 -18.28 0.38
CA ILE A 234 1.75 -18.32 -0.57
C ILE A 234 2.17 -17.71 -1.91
N ALA A 235 2.89 -16.58 -1.92
CA ALA A 235 3.41 -15.96 -3.14
C ALA A 235 4.30 -16.91 -3.95
N ARG A 236 5.22 -17.64 -3.30
CA ARG A 236 6.03 -18.69 -3.95
C ARG A 236 5.16 -19.82 -4.53
N THR A 237 4.02 -20.11 -3.91
CA THR A 237 3.08 -21.12 -4.41
C THR A 237 2.34 -20.61 -5.64
N VAL A 238 1.97 -19.32 -5.69
CA VAL A 238 1.45 -18.65 -6.89
C VAL A 238 2.48 -18.67 -8.02
N GLU A 239 3.74 -18.34 -7.74
CA GLU A 239 4.84 -18.39 -8.71
C GLU A 239 5.05 -19.81 -9.28
N LYS A 240 5.03 -20.85 -8.43
CA LYS A 240 5.07 -22.24 -8.88
C LYS A 240 3.86 -22.65 -9.71
N ALA A 241 2.67 -22.15 -9.36
CA ALA A 241 1.47 -22.40 -10.15
C ALA A 241 1.56 -21.73 -11.53
N LEU A 242 2.13 -20.52 -11.61
CA LEU A 242 2.46 -19.86 -12.88
C LEU A 242 3.41 -20.71 -13.72
N GLU A 243 4.51 -21.18 -13.14
CA GLU A 243 5.49 -22.03 -13.86
C GLU A 243 4.89 -23.35 -14.36
N ARG A 244 3.95 -23.92 -13.61
CA ARG A 244 3.32 -25.20 -13.95
C ARG A 244 2.23 -25.06 -15.01
N TYR A 245 1.45 -23.97 -14.97
CA TYR A 245 0.22 -23.85 -15.78
C TYR A 245 0.29 -22.80 -16.89
N CYS A 246 1.28 -21.90 -16.87
CA CYS A 246 1.48 -20.92 -17.93
C CYS A 246 2.23 -21.55 -19.11
N PRO A 247 1.78 -21.36 -20.37
CA PRO A 247 2.59 -21.74 -21.52
C PRO A 247 3.95 -21.05 -21.52
N THR A 248 4.99 -21.76 -21.98
CA THR A 248 6.40 -21.31 -21.86
C THR A 248 6.64 -19.93 -22.49
N GLU A 249 5.98 -19.64 -23.61
CA GLU A 249 6.06 -18.36 -24.33
C GLU A 249 5.53 -17.17 -23.53
N PHE A 250 4.55 -17.36 -22.63
CA PHE A 250 3.96 -16.30 -21.81
C PHE A 250 4.55 -16.21 -20.40
N THR A 251 5.37 -17.17 -19.99
CA THR A 251 5.84 -17.28 -18.60
C THR A 251 6.61 -16.04 -18.13
N LYS A 252 7.44 -15.44 -19.01
CA LYS A 252 8.16 -14.19 -18.68
C LYS A 252 7.18 -13.04 -18.44
N GLY A 253 6.26 -12.79 -19.37
CA GLY A 253 5.26 -11.74 -19.25
C GLY A 253 4.35 -11.92 -18.03
N ALA A 254 4.01 -13.16 -17.69
CA ALA A 254 3.23 -13.48 -16.50
C ALA A 254 3.97 -13.15 -15.20
N ARG A 255 5.27 -13.47 -15.11
CA ARG A 255 6.12 -13.07 -13.97
C ARG A 255 6.22 -11.55 -13.85
N ASP A 256 6.46 -10.87 -14.98
CA ASP A 256 6.57 -9.41 -15.01
C ASP A 256 5.25 -8.75 -14.56
N LEU A 257 4.09 -9.27 -15.00
CA LEU A 257 2.78 -8.79 -14.58
C LEU A 257 2.51 -9.06 -13.10
N LEU A 258 2.83 -10.26 -12.59
CA LEU A 258 2.69 -10.58 -11.16
C LEU A 258 3.50 -9.60 -10.31
N ASP A 259 4.74 -9.31 -10.70
CA ASP A 259 5.58 -8.34 -10.00
C ASP A 259 5.04 -6.91 -10.07
N LEU A 260 4.50 -6.51 -11.23
CA LEU A 260 3.82 -5.22 -11.39
C LEU A 260 2.62 -5.11 -10.43
N ILE A 261 1.81 -6.17 -10.32
CA ILE A 261 0.66 -6.24 -9.42
C ILE A 261 1.11 -6.15 -7.96
N ARG A 262 2.10 -6.93 -7.55
CA ARG A 262 2.64 -6.96 -6.17
C ARG A 262 3.20 -5.60 -5.74
N ARG A 263 3.84 -4.88 -6.67
CA ARG A 263 4.37 -3.52 -6.45
C ARG A 263 3.29 -2.43 -6.48
N GLY A 264 2.03 -2.80 -6.68
CA GLY A 264 0.93 -1.86 -6.76
C GLY A 264 0.94 -1.02 -8.03
N ARG A 265 1.63 -1.45 -9.10
CA ARG A 265 1.82 -0.69 -10.35
C ARG A 265 0.89 -1.14 -11.49
N ALA A 266 0.06 -2.16 -11.25
CA ALA A 266 -0.93 -2.67 -12.22
C ALA A 266 -2.35 -2.20 -11.90
N GLY A 267 -3.24 -2.27 -12.89
CA GLY A 267 -4.69 -2.10 -12.75
C GLY A 267 -5.17 -0.66 -12.60
N GLY A 268 -4.35 0.33 -12.99
CA GLY A 268 -4.75 1.75 -12.92
C GLY A 268 -4.96 2.31 -11.51
N ARG A 269 -4.38 1.66 -10.48
CA ARG A 269 -4.56 2.07 -9.09
C ARG A 269 -3.93 3.45 -8.81
N PRO A 270 -4.67 4.41 -8.22
CA PRO A 270 -4.12 5.71 -7.92
C PRO A 270 -3.04 5.60 -6.84
N LYS A 271 -1.95 6.34 -7.01
CA LYS A 271 -0.85 6.45 -6.05
C LYS A 271 -0.86 7.83 -5.43
N SER A 272 -0.54 7.89 -4.15
CA SER A 272 -0.38 9.17 -3.46
C SER A 272 0.97 9.78 -3.81
N GLU A 273 0.97 11.01 -4.33
CA GLU A 273 2.19 11.79 -4.59
C GLU A 273 2.55 12.62 -3.35
N PHE A 274 1.52 13.15 -2.67
CA PHE A 274 1.67 14.08 -1.57
C PHE A 274 1.84 13.39 -0.21
N PHE A 275 1.13 12.28 0.03
CA PHE A 275 1.13 11.53 1.30
C PHE A 275 1.98 10.26 1.30
N GLY A 276 2.92 10.09 0.35
CA GLY A 276 3.81 8.92 0.32
C GLY A 276 4.51 8.63 1.67
N HIS A 277 4.91 9.68 2.38
CA HIS A 277 5.22 9.63 3.81
C HIS A 277 4.44 10.70 4.57
N CYS A 278 3.70 10.29 5.59
CA CYS A 278 2.87 11.17 6.41
C CYS A 278 2.72 10.61 7.84
N TRP A 279 1.95 11.28 8.68
CA TRP A 279 1.55 10.75 9.98
C TRP A 279 0.10 10.31 9.93
N GLY A 280 -0.22 9.15 10.51
CA GLY A 280 -1.57 8.60 10.52
C GLY A 280 -2.31 8.90 11.81
N VAL A 281 -3.57 9.32 11.73
CA VAL A 281 -4.44 9.49 12.90
C VAL A 281 -5.72 8.72 12.68
N PHE A 282 -6.06 7.82 13.60
CA PHE A 282 -7.28 7.01 13.53
C PHE A 282 -8.28 7.48 14.59
N GLU A 283 -9.46 7.92 14.13
CA GLU A 283 -10.53 8.35 15.03
C GLU A 283 -11.10 7.18 15.85
N GLY A 284 -11.62 7.48 17.03
CA GLY A 284 -12.47 6.55 17.76
C GLY A 284 -13.80 6.29 17.04
N GLY A 285 -14.32 5.07 17.18
CA GLY A 285 -15.55 4.70 16.49
C GLY A 285 -16.17 3.36 16.90
N GLY A 286 -15.78 2.82 18.06
CA GLY A 286 -16.31 1.57 18.61
C GLY A 286 -16.22 0.39 17.62
N VAL A 287 -17.37 -0.18 17.25
CA VAL A 287 -17.45 -1.37 16.37
C VAL A 287 -16.96 -1.15 14.94
N ARG A 288 -16.76 0.11 14.54
CA ARG A 288 -16.46 0.50 13.17
C ARG A 288 -14.98 0.31 12.78
N ALA A 289 -14.18 -0.36 13.61
CA ALA A 289 -12.75 -0.61 13.40
C ALA A 289 -12.43 -1.31 12.06
N ALA A 290 -13.35 -2.12 11.52
CA ALA A 290 -13.19 -2.75 10.20
C ALA A 290 -13.03 -1.73 9.07
N ALA A 291 -13.62 -0.54 9.19
CA ALA A 291 -13.47 0.55 8.24
C ALA A 291 -12.02 1.09 8.21
N HIS A 292 -11.41 1.26 9.39
CA HIS A 292 -10.00 1.64 9.50
C HIS A 292 -9.06 0.58 8.92
N ALA A 293 -9.38 -0.71 9.06
CA ALA A 293 -8.61 -1.78 8.44
C ALA A 293 -8.62 -1.69 6.91
N GLY A 294 -9.79 -1.46 6.31
CA GLY A 294 -9.94 -1.23 4.87
C GLY A 294 -9.24 0.04 4.39
N ALA A 295 -9.35 1.12 5.16
CA ALA A 295 -8.68 2.38 4.87
C ALA A 295 -7.14 2.25 4.91
N TYR A 296 -6.60 1.56 5.92
CA TYR A 296 -5.18 1.26 5.99
C TYR A 296 -4.70 0.41 4.82
N ALA A 297 -5.47 -0.60 4.42
CA ALA A 297 -5.16 -1.44 3.26
C ALA A 297 -5.06 -0.60 1.97
N ALA A 298 -6.04 0.27 1.71
CA ALA A 298 -6.01 1.17 0.57
C ALA A 298 -4.86 2.19 0.63
N ALA A 299 -4.59 2.77 1.80
CA ALA A 299 -3.50 3.72 1.99
C ALA A 299 -2.14 3.06 1.68
N LYS A 300 -1.89 1.86 2.23
CA LYS A 300 -0.65 1.11 1.95
C LYS A 300 -0.52 0.75 0.47
N ARG A 301 -1.60 0.33 -0.18
CA ARG A 301 -1.63 0.07 -1.64
C ARG A 301 -1.37 1.32 -2.47
N ALA A 302 -1.81 2.49 -2.01
CA ALA A 302 -1.53 3.78 -2.62
C ALA A 302 -0.08 4.27 -2.41
N GLY A 303 0.74 3.53 -1.64
CA GLY A 303 2.13 3.88 -1.36
C GLY A 303 2.30 4.80 -0.15
N ILE A 304 1.25 4.98 0.67
CA ILE A 304 1.29 5.81 1.88
C ILE A 304 1.97 5.02 3.00
N THR A 305 2.95 5.65 3.66
CA THR A 305 3.65 5.11 4.82
C THR A 305 3.54 6.07 6.00
N PHE A 306 3.38 5.52 7.21
CA PHE A 306 3.28 6.34 8.42
C PHE A 306 4.61 6.42 9.17
N GLY A 307 5.09 7.64 9.38
CA GLY A 307 6.24 7.91 10.25
C GLY A 307 5.88 7.95 11.73
N ARG A 308 4.62 8.26 12.04
CA ARG A 308 4.01 8.24 13.38
C ARG A 308 2.53 7.91 13.26
N VAL A 309 1.97 7.33 14.32
CA VAL A 309 0.55 6.99 14.39
C VAL A 309 -0.05 7.50 15.70
N ALA A 310 -1.26 8.03 15.65
CA ALA A 310 -2.06 8.29 16.85
C ALA A 310 -3.45 7.66 16.72
N GLY A 311 -4.04 7.29 17.85
CA GLY A 311 -5.39 6.74 17.85
C GLY A 311 -6.13 6.90 19.17
N THR A 312 -7.45 6.94 19.06
CA THR A 312 -8.39 6.97 20.19
C THR A 312 -9.35 5.78 20.06
N SER A 313 -9.70 5.11 21.16
CA SER A 313 -10.69 4.03 21.18
C SER A 313 -10.41 2.94 20.13
N ALA A 314 -11.38 2.57 19.30
CA ALA A 314 -11.19 1.69 18.15
C ALA A 314 -10.01 2.07 17.24
N GLY A 315 -9.78 3.37 17.04
CA GLY A 315 -8.62 3.88 16.32
C GLY A 315 -7.29 3.63 17.05
N SER A 316 -7.29 3.56 18.38
CA SER A 316 -6.09 3.17 19.16
C SER A 316 -5.74 1.69 19.00
N ILE A 317 -6.73 0.81 18.84
CA ILE A 317 -6.50 -0.61 18.51
C ILE A 317 -5.82 -0.72 17.15
N VAL A 318 -6.40 -0.10 16.12
CA VAL A 318 -5.81 -0.11 14.78
C VAL A 318 -4.45 0.56 14.76
N GLY A 319 -4.32 1.71 15.42
CA GLY A 319 -3.08 2.46 15.50
C GLY A 319 -1.96 1.66 16.17
N ALA A 320 -2.24 0.93 17.25
CA ALA A 320 -1.28 0.08 17.93
C ALA A 320 -0.80 -1.08 17.04
N LEU A 321 -1.72 -1.75 16.35
CA LEU A 321 -1.38 -2.85 15.44
C LEU A 321 -0.59 -2.35 14.23
N VAL A 322 -0.99 -1.23 13.62
CA VAL A 322 -0.23 -0.57 12.56
C VAL A 322 1.17 -0.19 13.05
N ALA A 323 1.27 0.37 14.25
CA ALA A 323 2.55 0.75 14.84
C ALA A 323 3.46 -0.42 15.16
N ALA A 324 2.88 -1.57 15.50
CA ALA A 324 3.57 -2.85 15.67
C ALA A 324 4.03 -3.48 14.34
N GLY A 325 3.61 -2.94 13.20
CA GLY A 325 3.99 -3.42 11.86
C GLY A 325 2.97 -4.36 11.21
N ALA A 326 1.70 -4.34 11.63
CA ALA A 326 0.65 -5.14 11.03
C ALA A 326 0.52 -4.92 9.51
N THR A 327 0.33 -6.00 8.77
CA THR A 327 0.00 -5.93 7.34
C THR A 327 -1.51 -5.73 7.13
N PRO A 328 -1.94 -5.21 5.96
CA PRO A 328 -3.33 -5.20 5.55
C PRO A 328 -4.07 -6.52 5.79
N SER A 329 -3.51 -7.67 5.38
CA SER A 329 -4.17 -8.96 5.59
C SER A 329 -4.23 -9.33 7.06
N TYR A 330 -3.20 -8.98 7.85
CA TYR A 330 -3.23 -9.18 9.30
C TYR A 330 -4.36 -8.40 9.96
N LEU A 331 -4.54 -7.12 9.62
CA LEU A 331 -5.66 -6.32 10.13
C LEU A 331 -7.00 -6.85 9.64
N ARG A 332 -7.12 -7.24 8.37
CA ARG A 332 -8.34 -7.85 7.83
C ARG A 332 -8.73 -9.09 8.62
N LYS A 333 -7.81 -10.05 8.78
CA LYS A 333 -8.04 -11.28 9.56
C LYS A 333 -8.41 -10.98 11.02
N ASN A 334 -7.74 -10.02 11.65
CA ASN A 334 -7.92 -9.78 13.08
C ASN A 334 -9.02 -8.79 13.45
N LEU A 335 -9.51 -7.97 12.53
CA LEU A 335 -10.54 -6.97 12.81
C LEU A 335 -11.83 -7.18 12.02
N GLN A 336 -11.73 -7.75 10.81
CA GLN A 336 -12.89 -8.07 10.00
C GLN A 336 -13.47 -9.44 10.36
N GLU A 337 -12.66 -10.44 10.67
CA GLU A 337 -13.14 -11.81 10.98
C GLU A 337 -13.32 -12.06 12.48
N LEU A 338 -12.90 -11.11 13.34
CA LEU A 338 -13.03 -11.21 14.79
C LEU A 338 -14.48 -11.04 15.22
N ASP A 339 -15.01 -12.01 15.97
CA ASP A 339 -16.25 -11.82 16.71
C ASP A 339 -16.00 -10.99 17.98
N PHE A 340 -16.28 -9.70 17.91
CA PHE A 340 -16.12 -8.76 19.02
C PHE A 340 -16.96 -9.14 20.25
N LEU A 341 -18.08 -9.86 20.09
CA LEU A 341 -18.91 -10.27 21.23
C LEU A 341 -18.17 -11.25 22.14
N THR A 342 -17.24 -12.04 21.60
CA THR A 342 -16.40 -12.97 22.40
C THR A 342 -15.44 -12.25 23.36
N LEU A 343 -15.13 -10.98 23.08
CA LEU A 343 -14.25 -10.16 23.90
C LEU A 343 -15.00 -9.41 25.01
N LEU A 344 -16.35 -9.42 24.99
CA LEU A 344 -17.18 -8.79 26.02
C LEU A 344 -17.40 -9.74 27.20
N GLU A 345 -16.68 -9.52 28.31
CA GLU A 345 -16.90 -10.28 29.54
C GLU A 345 -18.05 -9.73 30.38
N LYS A 346 -18.62 -10.59 31.22
CA LYS A 346 -19.51 -10.16 32.30
C LYS A 346 -18.75 -9.24 33.27
N PRO A 347 -19.40 -8.23 33.86
CA PRO A 347 -18.74 -7.30 34.75
C PRO A 347 -18.20 -8.04 35.98
N LYS A 348 -16.95 -7.75 36.35
CA LYS A 348 -16.31 -8.29 37.55
C LYS A 348 -16.92 -7.63 38.78
N ASN A 349 -17.11 -8.44 39.82
CA ASN A 349 -17.65 -8.03 41.11
C ASN A 349 -16.55 -7.29 41.91
N GLN A 350 -16.11 -6.14 41.41
CA GLN A 350 -15.14 -5.28 42.08
C GLN A 350 -15.88 -4.22 42.91
N ASN A 351 -15.36 -3.89 44.08
CA ASN A 351 -15.89 -2.84 44.96
C ASN A 351 -15.63 -1.45 44.36
N ILE A 352 -16.36 -1.11 43.30
CA ILE A 352 -16.31 0.21 42.67
C ILE A 352 -17.00 1.23 43.60
N PHE A 353 -16.47 2.45 43.66
CA PHE A 353 -16.80 3.50 44.63
C PHE A 353 -18.31 3.74 44.84
N PHE A 354 -19.12 3.57 43.79
CA PHE A 354 -20.59 3.71 43.82
C PHE A 354 -21.32 2.63 44.62
N ALA A 355 -20.77 1.40 44.67
CA ALA A 355 -21.43 0.27 45.32
C ALA A 355 -21.54 0.41 46.86
N LYS A 356 -20.68 1.24 47.48
CA LYS A 356 -20.75 1.53 48.94
C LYS A 356 -21.94 2.42 49.33
N ARG A 357 -22.54 3.15 48.38
CA ARG A 357 -23.65 4.09 48.63
C ARG A 357 -25.02 3.57 48.16
N LEU A 358 -25.11 2.37 47.59
CA LEU A 358 -26.38 1.84 47.10
C LEU A 358 -27.23 1.34 48.30
N PRO A 359 -28.44 1.89 48.53
CA PRO A 359 -29.28 1.49 49.65
C PRO A 359 -29.66 0.00 49.56
N PHE A 360 -29.80 -0.68 50.70
CA PHE A 360 -30.09 -2.12 50.81
C PHE A 360 -31.29 -2.57 49.94
N LEU A 361 -32.29 -1.69 49.75
CA LEU A 361 -33.44 -1.91 48.87
C LEU A 361 -33.04 -2.18 47.40
N ALA A 362 -32.05 -1.48 46.85
CA ALA A 362 -31.61 -1.66 45.45
C ALA A 362 -30.96 -3.03 45.21
N LYS A 363 -30.31 -3.62 46.23
CA LYS A 363 -29.77 -4.99 46.20
C LYS A 363 -30.88 -6.05 46.14
N LEU A 364 -32.01 -5.80 46.79
CA LEU A 364 -33.15 -6.71 46.82
C LEU A 364 -33.94 -6.70 45.49
N ILE A 365 -34.05 -5.52 44.86
CA ILE A 365 -34.79 -5.33 43.60
C ILE A 365 -34.13 -6.07 42.43
N GLY A 366 -32.79 -6.07 42.33
CA GLY A 366 -32.07 -6.75 41.26
C GLY A 366 -32.15 -8.29 41.29
N MET A 367 -32.60 -8.87 42.42
CA MET A 367 -32.74 -10.32 42.59
C MET A 367 -34.10 -10.84 42.11
N LEU A 368 -35.11 -9.96 42.01
CA LEU A 368 -36.52 -10.32 41.78
C LEU A 368 -37.09 -9.82 40.43
N THR A 369 -36.32 -9.12 39.59
CA THR A 369 -36.80 -8.57 38.31
C THR A 369 -36.04 -9.12 37.10
N PRO A 370 -36.71 -9.83 36.16
CA PRO A 370 -36.11 -10.21 34.89
C PRO A 370 -36.10 -9.03 33.89
N GLY A 371 -35.08 -8.97 33.03
CA GLY A 371 -35.02 -8.02 31.91
C GLY A 371 -34.42 -6.64 32.23
N LYS A 372 -34.92 -5.60 31.55
CA LYS A 372 -34.36 -4.24 31.41
C LYS A 372 -34.10 -3.46 32.72
N LEU A 373 -34.63 -3.92 33.86
CA LEU A 373 -34.39 -3.32 35.18
C LEU A 373 -33.09 -3.85 35.84
N ARG A 374 -32.58 -5.00 35.41
CA ARG A 374 -31.35 -5.62 35.92
C ARG A 374 -30.10 -4.94 35.37
N SER A 375 -30.09 -4.56 34.08
CA SER A 375 -29.01 -3.76 33.47
C SER A 375 -28.84 -2.41 34.18
N LEU A 376 -29.94 -1.83 34.66
CA LEU A 376 -29.98 -0.63 35.49
C LEU A 376 -29.24 -0.79 36.82
N VAL A 377 -29.51 -1.89 37.51
CA VAL A 377 -28.82 -2.26 38.75
C VAL A 377 -27.36 -2.60 38.47
N ASP A 378 -27.07 -3.27 37.35
CA ASP A 378 -25.71 -3.67 36.97
C ASP A 378 -24.84 -2.44 36.64
N ILE A 379 -25.34 -1.46 35.88
CA ILE A 379 -24.62 -0.19 35.64
C ILE A 379 -24.41 0.57 36.96
N ALA A 380 -25.44 0.67 37.80
CA ALA A 380 -25.34 1.37 39.09
C ALA A 380 -24.41 0.66 40.09
N LYS A 381 -24.29 -0.68 40.00
CA LYS A 381 -23.47 -1.50 40.89
C LYS A 381 -22.02 -1.64 40.41
N TYR A 382 -21.82 -1.76 39.10
CA TYR A 382 -20.54 -2.12 38.48
C TYR A 382 -19.92 -1.01 37.63
N GLY A 383 -20.59 0.13 37.45
CA GLY A 383 -20.11 1.26 36.66
C GLY A 383 -20.03 1.02 35.14
N GLY A 384 -20.44 -0.16 34.66
CA GLY A 384 -20.44 -0.55 33.25
C GLY A 384 -21.07 -1.92 33.02
N LEU A 385 -21.44 -2.21 31.77
CA LEU A 385 -22.09 -3.47 31.35
C LEU A 385 -21.11 -4.63 31.14
N HIS A 386 -19.86 -4.34 30.78
CA HIS A 386 -18.85 -5.34 30.40
C HIS A 386 -17.48 -5.06 31.02
N ASP A 387 -16.68 -6.10 31.26
CA ASP A 387 -15.26 -5.97 31.64
C ASP A 387 -14.36 -5.96 30.39
N SER A 388 -13.31 -5.12 30.39
CA SER A 388 -12.40 -4.92 29.24
C SER A 388 -11.10 -5.73 29.31
N THR A 389 -10.96 -6.68 30.25
CA THR A 389 -9.70 -7.43 30.44
C THR A 389 -9.37 -8.30 29.24
N LYS A 390 -10.34 -9.08 28.73
CA LYS A 390 -10.14 -9.92 27.53
C LYS A 390 -9.74 -9.13 26.30
N LEU A 391 -10.28 -7.92 26.13
CA LEU A 391 -9.86 -7.03 25.06
C LEU A 391 -8.38 -6.66 25.21
N GLY A 392 -7.94 -6.31 26.42
CA GLY A 392 -6.53 -6.04 26.72
C GLY A 392 -5.61 -7.24 26.43
N ASP A 393 -6.00 -8.44 26.87
CA ASP A 393 -5.24 -9.67 26.64
C ASP A 393 -5.14 -10.00 25.14
N TRP A 394 -6.24 -9.80 24.39
CA TRP A 394 -6.26 -9.98 22.95
C TRP A 394 -5.31 -9.01 22.24
N ILE A 395 -5.31 -7.73 22.62
CA ILE A 395 -4.40 -6.72 22.07
C ILE A 395 -2.94 -7.11 22.36
N GLU A 396 -2.63 -7.48 23.60
CA GLU A 396 -1.28 -7.86 24.02
C GLU A 396 -0.75 -9.05 23.18
N ASN A 397 -1.54 -10.10 23.01
CA ASN A 397 -1.15 -11.26 22.21
C ASN A 397 -0.83 -10.87 20.76
N ARG A 398 -1.65 -10.01 20.15
CA ARG A 398 -1.42 -9.52 18.78
C ARG A 398 -0.20 -8.62 18.66
N LEU A 399 0.12 -7.82 19.69
CA LEU A 399 1.35 -7.02 19.72
C LEU A 399 2.59 -7.91 19.84
N ILE A 400 2.55 -8.95 20.68
CA ILE A 400 3.64 -9.92 20.83
C ILE A 400 3.93 -10.62 19.50
N GLU A 401 2.88 -11.09 18.80
CA GLU A 401 2.99 -11.75 17.50
C GLU A 401 3.69 -10.87 16.44
N LEU A 402 3.45 -9.56 16.45
CA LEU A 402 4.01 -8.63 15.48
C LEU A 402 5.42 -8.14 15.83
N VAL A 403 5.68 -7.85 17.11
CA VAL A 403 6.91 -7.19 17.54
C VAL A 403 8.02 -8.21 17.86
N ARG A 404 7.69 -9.37 18.44
CA ARG A 404 8.66 -10.33 18.99
C ARG A 404 8.83 -11.59 18.12
N LEU A 405 9.02 -11.38 16.81
CA LEU A 405 9.13 -12.43 15.79
C LEU A 405 10.28 -13.44 16.02
N ASP A 406 11.34 -13.06 16.75
CA ASP A 406 12.57 -13.87 16.92
C ASP A 406 12.51 -14.86 18.10
N GLY A 407 11.34 -15.08 18.71
CA GLY A 407 11.18 -16.04 19.82
C GLY A 407 11.89 -15.63 21.13
N LYS A 408 12.47 -14.42 21.20
CA LYS A 408 12.98 -13.84 22.46
C LYS A 408 11.79 -13.46 23.34
N ALA A 409 11.36 -14.42 24.16
CA ALA A 409 10.30 -14.26 25.13
C ALA A 409 10.76 -13.34 26.28
N ASN A 410 10.61 -12.03 26.10
CA ASN A 410 10.50 -11.16 27.26
C ASN A 410 9.14 -11.46 27.92
N LYS A 411 9.11 -11.79 29.22
CA LYS A 411 7.87 -12.20 29.93
C LYS A 411 6.93 -11.04 30.26
N GLY A 412 7.33 -9.80 29.95
CA GLY A 412 6.57 -8.59 30.23
C GLY A 412 5.72 -8.11 29.04
N PRO A 413 4.85 -7.12 29.27
CA PRO A 413 4.01 -6.54 28.22
C PRO A 413 4.85 -5.85 27.13
N VAL A 414 4.29 -5.66 25.94
CA VAL A 414 4.90 -4.86 24.88
C VAL A 414 4.88 -3.39 25.26
N LEU A 415 6.06 -2.75 25.23
CA LEU A 415 6.25 -1.36 25.62
C LEU A 415 6.24 -0.40 24.41
N PHE A 416 5.98 0.89 24.65
CA PHE A 416 6.01 1.91 23.59
C PHE A 416 7.37 2.01 22.89
N SER A 417 8.47 1.76 23.62
CA SER A 417 9.83 1.74 23.09
C SER A 417 10.11 0.57 22.14
N GLU A 418 9.32 -0.51 22.20
CA GLU A 418 9.48 -1.68 21.32
C GLU A 418 8.78 -1.52 19.96
N LEU A 419 7.93 -0.50 19.79
CA LEU A 419 7.13 -0.32 18.57
C LEU A 419 7.96 0.17 17.37
N PRO A 420 7.85 -0.50 16.20
CA PRO A 420 8.46 -0.06 14.94
C PRO A 420 7.96 1.29 14.41
N ILE A 421 6.82 1.82 14.86
CA ILE A 421 6.38 3.16 14.51
C ILE A 421 6.00 3.87 15.82
N PRO A 422 6.49 5.10 16.07
CA PRO A 422 6.07 5.89 17.23
C PRO A 422 4.54 6.01 17.29
N PHE A 423 3.97 5.64 18.43
CA PHE A 423 2.53 5.53 18.62
C PHE A 423 2.02 6.36 19.79
N HIS A 424 0.93 7.11 19.59
CA HIS A 424 0.31 7.96 20.60
C HIS A 424 -1.12 7.50 20.89
N VAL A 425 -1.45 7.34 22.16
CA VAL A 425 -2.79 6.93 22.62
C VAL A 425 -3.39 7.98 23.53
N VAL A 426 -4.68 8.24 23.36
CA VAL A 426 -5.45 9.17 24.21
C VAL A 426 -6.47 8.43 25.03
N ALA A 427 -6.51 8.70 26.33
CA ALA A 427 -7.65 8.42 27.18
C ALA A 427 -8.06 9.66 27.96
N THR A 428 -9.25 9.59 28.54
CA THR A 428 -9.77 10.62 29.44
C THR A 428 -9.43 10.23 30.88
N ASP A 429 -8.64 11.04 31.58
CA ASP A 429 -8.45 10.88 33.02
C ASP A 429 -9.61 11.55 33.76
N PHE A 430 -10.53 10.74 34.25
CA PHE A 430 -11.72 11.22 34.97
C PHE A 430 -11.38 11.88 36.30
N SER A 431 -10.31 11.45 36.96
CA SER A 431 -9.90 11.99 38.25
C SER A 431 -9.41 13.44 38.12
N THR A 432 -8.89 13.83 36.95
CA THR A 432 -8.35 15.18 36.69
C THR A 432 -9.18 16.01 35.71
N GLY A 433 -10.06 15.37 34.93
CA GLY A 433 -10.82 16.02 33.84
C GLY A 433 -9.95 16.41 32.64
N LYS A 434 -8.74 15.83 32.51
CA LYS A 434 -7.76 16.16 31.45
C LYS A 434 -7.48 14.93 30.56
N PRO A 435 -7.02 15.12 29.31
CA PRO A 435 -6.55 14.01 28.49
C PRO A 435 -5.24 13.45 29.06
N LYS A 436 -5.17 12.11 29.20
CA LYS A 436 -3.92 11.38 29.41
C LYS A 436 -3.41 10.88 28.08
N ILE A 437 -2.15 11.21 27.78
CA ILE A 437 -1.48 10.82 26.55
C ILE A 437 -0.36 9.85 26.91
N TRP A 438 -0.38 8.67 26.30
CA TRP A 438 0.77 7.76 26.28
C TRP A 438 1.53 7.94 24.98
N SER A 439 2.86 7.97 25.08
CA SER A 439 3.75 8.23 23.96
C SER A 439 5.14 7.62 24.18
N PRO A 440 5.93 7.42 23.11
CA PRO A 440 7.31 6.97 23.22
C PRO A 440 8.22 7.96 23.94
N GLU A 441 7.82 9.24 24.06
CA GLU A 441 8.66 10.28 24.64
C GLU A 441 8.43 10.47 26.13
N THR A 442 7.19 10.26 26.60
CA THR A 442 6.83 10.50 27.99
C THR A 442 6.58 9.21 28.76
N THR A 443 6.24 8.13 28.07
CA THR A 443 5.84 6.84 28.68
C THR A 443 6.42 5.69 27.88
N SER A 444 7.71 5.78 27.50
CA SER A 444 8.43 4.78 26.69
C SER A 444 8.36 3.37 27.26
N ASP A 445 8.37 3.27 28.59
CA ASP A 445 8.47 2.01 29.33
C ASP A 445 7.11 1.53 29.87
N GLU A 446 6.01 2.16 29.45
CA GLU A 446 4.65 1.72 29.81
C GLU A 446 4.08 0.72 28.78
N SER A 447 3.13 -0.10 29.23
CA SER A 447 2.46 -1.10 28.40
C SER A 447 1.53 -0.45 27.36
N VAL A 448 1.70 -0.84 26.09
CA VAL A 448 0.86 -0.39 24.98
C VAL A 448 -0.56 -0.95 25.11
N SER A 449 -0.71 -2.25 25.39
CA SER A 449 -2.03 -2.88 25.53
C SER A 449 -2.85 -2.28 26.67
N LEU A 450 -2.23 -1.92 27.78
CA LEU A 450 -2.90 -1.26 28.89
C LEU A 450 -3.37 0.15 28.52
N ALA A 451 -2.53 0.94 27.84
CA ALA A 451 -2.91 2.27 27.35
C ALA A 451 -4.07 2.20 26.35
N VAL A 452 -4.03 1.26 25.39
CA VAL A 452 -5.12 1.02 24.42
C VAL A 452 -6.40 0.59 25.14
N ARG A 453 -6.31 -0.32 26.11
CA ARG A 453 -7.47 -0.75 26.92
C ARG A 453 -8.12 0.43 27.64
N HIS A 454 -7.32 1.32 28.25
CA HIS A 454 -7.84 2.55 28.87
C HIS A 454 -8.55 3.44 27.84
N SER A 455 -7.96 3.60 26.65
CA SER A 455 -8.54 4.37 25.54
C SER A 455 -9.85 3.78 25.00
N CYS A 456 -10.11 2.48 25.19
CA CYS A 456 -11.35 1.80 24.77
C CYS A 456 -12.40 1.67 25.88
N THR A 457 -12.19 2.25 27.06
CA THR A 457 -13.12 2.12 28.20
C THR A 457 -14.31 3.07 28.06
N ILE A 458 -15.23 2.76 27.14
CA ILE A 458 -16.43 3.54 26.85
C ILE A 458 -17.29 3.68 28.13
N PRO A 459 -17.62 4.90 28.58
CA PRO A 459 -18.43 5.13 29.78
C PRO A 459 -19.77 4.37 29.73
N LEU A 460 -20.18 3.81 30.86
CA LEU A 460 -21.41 3.03 31.05
C LEU A 460 -21.48 1.69 30.28
N PHE A 461 -20.65 1.51 29.26
CA PHE A 461 -20.54 0.25 28.52
C PHE A 461 -19.46 -0.67 29.10
N PHE A 462 -18.24 -0.16 29.30
CA PHE A 462 -17.18 -0.89 30.01
C PHE A 462 -17.04 -0.43 31.46
N GLN A 463 -16.65 -1.35 32.36
CA GLN A 463 -16.32 -1.01 33.74
C GLN A 463 -15.14 -0.02 33.77
N PRO A 464 -15.16 1.00 34.66
CA PRO A 464 -14.03 1.90 34.83
C PRO A 464 -12.75 1.11 35.10
N ALA A 465 -11.67 1.46 34.40
CA ALA A 465 -10.38 0.78 34.52
C ALA A 465 -9.42 1.62 35.38
N PRO A 466 -9.37 1.40 36.72
CA PRO A 466 -8.49 2.16 37.60
C PRO A 466 -7.02 1.79 37.35
N SER A 467 -6.14 2.79 37.42
CA SER A 467 -4.69 2.58 37.42
C SER A 467 -4.05 3.61 38.37
N GLY A 468 -3.52 3.10 39.48
CA GLY A 468 -3.10 3.94 40.61
C GLY A 468 -4.27 4.73 41.21
N ALA A 469 -4.11 6.05 41.30
CA ALA A 469 -5.14 6.98 41.79
C ALA A 469 -6.07 7.52 40.68
N SER A 470 -5.78 7.21 39.41
CA SER A 470 -6.55 7.69 38.26
C SER A 470 -7.59 6.66 37.81
N ILE A 471 -8.72 7.17 37.32
CA ILE A 471 -9.75 6.37 36.64
C ILE A 471 -9.78 6.83 35.19
N PHE A 472 -9.56 5.90 34.25
CA PHE A 472 -9.54 6.21 32.83
C PHE A 472 -10.82 5.78 32.12
N PHE A 473 -11.29 6.65 31.24
CA PHE A 473 -12.36 6.39 30.28
C PHE A 473 -11.86 6.61 28.85
N ASP A 474 -12.69 6.21 27.89
CA ASP A 474 -12.45 6.39 26.47
C ASP A 474 -12.01 7.82 26.13
N GLY A 475 -10.97 7.92 25.29
CA GLY A 475 -10.41 9.21 24.85
C GLY A 475 -11.37 10.02 23.99
N GLY A 476 -12.39 9.39 23.39
CA GLY A 476 -13.42 10.01 22.56
C GLY A 476 -14.21 11.09 23.31
N VAL A 477 -14.28 10.99 24.64
CA VAL A 477 -14.92 12.00 25.50
C VAL A 477 -14.20 13.35 25.46
N VAL A 478 -12.89 13.37 25.21
CA VAL A 478 -12.07 14.61 25.20
C VAL A 478 -11.54 14.92 23.81
N SER A 479 -11.08 13.91 23.06
CA SER A 479 -10.65 14.05 21.68
C SER A 479 -10.77 12.73 20.93
N ASN A 480 -11.85 12.62 20.16
CA ASN A 480 -12.12 11.46 19.33
C ASN A 480 -11.15 11.35 18.15
N LEU A 481 -10.68 12.49 17.62
CA LEU A 481 -9.65 12.56 16.59
C LEU A 481 -8.37 13.24 17.11
N PRO A 482 -7.35 12.50 17.56
CA PRO A 482 -6.23 13.05 18.33
C PRO A 482 -5.13 13.71 17.47
N ALA A 483 -5.51 14.42 16.40
CA ALA A 483 -4.57 15.04 15.47
C ALA A 483 -3.73 16.16 16.12
N TYR A 484 -4.27 16.83 17.14
CA TYR A 484 -3.56 17.89 17.89
C TYR A 484 -2.32 17.41 18.64
N ILE A 485 -2.25 16.14 19.04
CA ILE A 485 -1.09 15.58 19.78
C ILE A 485 0.15 15.58 18.90
N LEU A 486 -0.09 15.27 17.63
CA LEU A 486 0.92 15.31 16.61
C LEU A 486 1.23 16.77 16.23
N ASN A 487 0.21 17.64 16.14
CA ASN A 487 0.41 19.03 15.71
C ASN A 487 1.08 19.96 16.76
N ASN A 488 0.80 19.80 18.06
CA ASN A 488 1.28 20.69 19.14
C ASN A 488 2.80 20.59 19.42
N ARG A 489 3.53 19.72 18.73
CA ARG A 489 4.99 19.60 18.84
C ARG A 489 5.80 20.66 18.10
N ARG A 490 5.14 21.66 17.52
CA ARG A 490 5.79 22.84 16.90
C ARG A 490 6.71 23.64 17.86
N GLY A 491 6.67 23.39 19.18
CA GLY A 491 7.34 24.21 20.21
C GLY A 491 8.66 23.71 20.81
N ASN A 492 9.01 22.41 20.76
CA ASN A 492 10.26 21.92 21.36
C ASN A 492 11.40 21.91 20.32
N MET A 493 12.46 22.68 20.57
CA MET A 493 13.60 22.89 19.66
C MET A 493 14.36 21.60 19.25
N ALA A 494 14.24 20.51 20.02
CA ALA A 494 15.00 19.28 19.81
C ALA A 494 14.35 18.27 18.84
N GLU A 495 13.06 18.40 18.51
CA GLU A 495 12.34 17.46 17.63
C GLU A 495 11.41 18.20 16.66
N ARG A 496 11.96 19.19 15.94
CA ARG A 496 11.26 19.91 14.87
C ARG A 496 11.05 19.01 13.63
N ASP A 497 10.08 18.09 13.69
CA ASP A 497 9.29 17.75 12.50
C ASP A 497 8.32 18.93 12.28
N ILE A 498 8.80 19.99 11.62
CA ILE A 498 7.97 21.16 11.33
C ILE A 498 7.08 20.81 10.14
N SER A 499 5.79 20.63 10.44
CA SER A 499 4.65 20.38 9.54
C SER A 499 4.58 19.02 8.82
N PRO A 500 4.58 17.91 9.56
CA PRO A 500 4.20 16.63 9.00
C PRO A 500 2.74 16.71 8.55
N ARG A 501 2.52 16.25 7.32
CA ARG A 501 1.20 16.01 6.76
C ARG A 501 0.52 14.97 7.64
N ILE A 502 -0.57 15.33 8.30
CA ILE A 502 -1.33 14.39 9.13
C ILE A 502 -2.50 13.90 8.29
N LEU A 503 -2.56 12.61 7.99
CA LEU A 503 -3.70 11.97 7.36
C LEU A 503 -4.62 11.41 8.44
N ALA A 504 -5.81 11.97 8.56
CA ALA A 504 -6.76 11.68 9.62
C ALA A 504 -7.93 10.85 9.09
N PHE A 505 -8.09 9.61 9.55
CA PHE A 505 -9.20 8.74 9.17
C PHE A 505 -10.40 8.99 10.08
N ARG A 506 -11.42 9.68 9.55
CA ARG A 506 -12.66 10.05 10.26
C ARG A 506 -13.77 9.04 9.90
N LEU A 507 -14.63 8.71 10.85
CA LEU A 507 -15.75 7.80 10.70
C LEU A 507 -17.06 8.58 10.77
N LEU A 508 -17.75 8.70 9.64
CA LEU A 508 -19.04 9.39 9.54
C LEU A 508 -20.18 8.40 9.46
N ALA A 509 -21.14 8.47 10.37
CA ALA A 509 -22.42 7.76 10.23
C ALA A 509 -23.42 8.62 9.45
N GLU A 510 -24.39 8.01 8.79
CA GLU A 510 -25.50 8.75 8.17
C GLU A 510 -26.40 9.39 9.24
N ASP A 511 -26.86 10.61 8.98
CA ASP A 511 -27.80 11.29 9.85
C ASP A 511 -29.16 10.56 9.83
N LYS A 512 -29.58 10.04 10.97
CA LYS A 512 -30.84 9.30 11.14
C LYS A 512 -32.02 10.22 11.46
N GLY A 513 -31.80 11.53 11.56
CA GLY A 513 -32.78 12.48 12.06
C GLY A 513 -33.17 12.22 13.52
N ALA A 514 -34.06 13.05 14.05
CA ALA A 514 -34.52 12.93 15.44
C ALA A 514 -35.42 11.71 15.63
N THR A 515 -34.97 10.72 16.41
CA THR A 515 -35.79 9.56 16.83
C THR A 515 -36.01 9.56 18.34
N PRO A 516 -37.20 9.17 18.85
CA PRO A 516 -37.45 9.07 20.29
C PRO A 516 -36.52 8.04 20.95
N VAL A 517 -36.02 8.38 22.14
CA VAL A 517 -35.23 7.46 22.98
C VAL A 517 -36.15 6.34 23.49
N GLN A 518 -35.85 5.09 23.16
CA GLN A 518 -36.77 3.98 23.40
C GLN A 518 -36.71 3.45 24.84
N ASP A 519 -35.51 3.38 25.41
CA ASP A 519 -35.29 2.95 26.78
C ASP A 519 -33.98 3.51 27.35
N LEU A 520 -33.66 3.14 28.60
CA LEU A 520 -32.49 3.66 29.27
C LEU A 520 -31.17 3.10 28.73
N ILE A 521 -31.17 1.90 28.14
CA ILE A 521 -29.98 1.35 27.49
C ILE A 521 -29.71 2.15 26.22
N ASP A 522 -30.76 2.42 25.43
CA ASP A 522 -30.72 3.30 24.26
C ASP A 522 -30.31 4.73 24.65
N PHE A 523 -30.83 5.27 25.76
CA PHE A 523 -30.41 6.57 26.32
C PHE A 523 -28.91 6.60 26.63
N CYS A 524 -28.40 5.60 27.35
CA CYS A 524 -26.98 5.53 27.70
C CYS A 524 -26.10 5.35 26.46
N LYS A 525 -26.50 4.51 25.50
CA LYS A 525 -25.80 4.34 24.22
C LYS A 525 -25.74 5.66 23.44
N ARG A 526 -26.87 6.35 23.30
CA ARG A 526 -26.97 7.65 22.61
C ARG A 526 -26.17 8.75 23.32
N LEU A 527 -26.25 8.84 24.65
CA LEU A 527 -25.48 9.83 25.42
C LEU A 527 -23.98 9.63 25.23
N SER A 528 -23.50 8.38 25.30
CA SER A 528 -22.10 8.05 25.03
C SER A 528 -21.70 8.38 23.59
N ALA A 529 -22.54 8.03 22.60
CA ALA A 529 -22.29 8.34 21.20
C ALA A 529 -22.22 9.87 20.94
N THR A 530 -23.16 10.64 21.49
CA THR A 530 -23.17 12.11 21.34
C THR A 530 -21.91 12.76 21.90
N VAL A 531 -21.44 12.33 23.07
CA VAL A 531 -20.21 12.86 23.67
C VAL A 531 -18.97 12.53 22.83
N ILE A 532 -18.93 11.35 22.22
CA ILE A 532 -17.82 10.90 21.36
C ILE A 532 -17.82 11.62 20.01
N ASP A 533 -18.97 11.74 19.35
CA ASP A 533 -19.07 12.23 17.97
C ASP A 533 -19.07 13.78 17.86
N SER A 534 -19.47 14.52 18.91
CA SER A 534 -19.59 15.99 18.85
C SER A 534 -18.27 16.78 18.95
N ALA A 535 -17.14 16.14 19.32
CA ALA A 535 -15.89 16.84 19.63
C ALA A 535 -14.93 17.02 18.43
N SER A 536 -15.09 16.27 17.34
CA SER A 536 -14.11 16.17 16.26
C SER A 536 -14.10 17.37 15.28
N GLU A 537 -15.25 17.99 15.03
CA GLU A 537 -15.41 18.98 13.94
C GLU A 537 -14.69 20.31 14.23
N ILE A 538 -14.71 20.76 15.49
CA ILE A 538 -14.06 22.01 15.93
C ILE A 538 -12.52 21.88 15.88
N GLN A 539 -11.98 20.70 16.15
CA GLN A 539 -10.52 20.47 16.15
C GLN A 539 -9.92 20.55 14.74
N LEU A 540 -10.66 20.11 13.72
CA LEU A 540 -10.21 20.08 12.33
C LEU A 540 -10.11 21.47 11.69
N GLN A 541 -11.04 22.37 12.03
CA GLN A 541 -11.04 23.73 11.48
C GLN A 541 -9.84 24.57 11.93
N LEU A 542 -9.19 24.19 13.04
CA LEU A 542 -8.07 24.91 13.63
C LEU A 542 -6.69 24.37 13.17
N GLN A 543 -6.65 23.31 12.36
CA GLN A 543 -5.41 22.60 12.00
C GLN A 543 -5.20 22.52 10.49
N THR A 544 -4.33 23.38 9.97
CA THR A 544 -4.07 23.50 8.52
C THR A 544 -3.39 22.28 7.93
N ASN A 545 -2.53 21.58 8.68
CA ASN A 545 -1.75 20.41 8.24
C ASN A 545 -2.44 19.03 8.44
N VAL A 546 -3.72 19.00 8.82
CA VAL A 546 -4.49 17.76 9.03
C VAL A 546 -5.47 17.52 7.88
N TYR A 547 -5.31 16.43 7.16
CA TYR A 547 -6.11 16.09 5.99
C TYR A 547 -7.07 14.96 6.35
N PRO A 548 -8.36 15.27 6.57
CA PRO A 548 -9.34 14.25 6.90
C PRO A 548 -9.69 13.41 5.66
N ILE A 549 -9.73 12.10 5.84
CA ILE A 549 -10.40 11.15 4.96
C ILE A 549 -11.68 10.74 5.68
N ASP A 550 -12.80 11.15 5.12
CA ASP A 550 -14.12 10.84 5.64
C ASP A 550 -14.58 9.48 5.14
N ILE A 551 -14.60 8.51 6.05
CA ILE A 551 -15.07 7.15 5.79
C ILE A 551 -16.53 7.06 6.21
N HIS A 552 -17.41 6.87 5.24
CA HIS A 552 -18.84 6.81 5.49
C HIS A 552 -19.22 5.39 5.91
N THR A 553 -19.82 5.27 7.10
CA THR A 553 -20.14 4.00 7.77
C THR A 553 -21.60 3.60 7.61
N GLY A 554 -22.38 4.36 6.82
CA GLY A 554 -23.79 4.11 6.56
C GLY A 554 -24.62 4.20 7.84
N ALA A 555 -25.55 3.26 8.01
CA ALA A 555 -26.45 3.20 9.17
C ALA A 555 -25.84 2.56 10.44
N ILE A 556 -24.54 2.24 10.45
CA ILE A 556 -23.86 1.58 11.57
C ILE A 556 -23.25 2.62 12.51
N ASP A 557 -23.72 2.67 13.76
CA ASP A 557 -23.19 3.59 14.78
C ASP A 557 -22.03 2.97 15.57
N SER A 558 -21.32 3.78 16.35
CA SER A 558 -20.18 3.35 17.17
C SER A 558 -20.53 2.27 18.21
N THR A 559 -21.78 2.25 18.70
CA THR A 559 -22.26 1.35 19.76
C THR A 559 -23.13 0.18 19.25
N ASP A 560 -23.21 -0.04 17.94
CA ASP A 560 -24.05 -1.07 17.31
C ASP A 560 -23.41 -2.48 17.33
N PHE A 561 -22.93 -2.94 18.49
CA PHE A 561 -22.25 -4.25 18.65
C PHE A 561 -23.10 -5.44 18.20
N GLU A 562 -24.43 -5.36 18.32
CA GLU A 562 -25.37 -6.41 17.93
C GLU A 562 -25.59 -6.50 16.41
N LYS A 563 -25.30 -5.41 15.66
CA LYS A 563 -25.43 -5.39 14.19
C LYS A 563 -24.15 -5.84 13.49
N LEU A 564 -23.08 -6.15 14.23
CA LEU A 564 -21.76 -6.40 13.66
C LEU A 564 -21.61 -7.85 13.17
N ASP A 565 -22.42 -8.23 12.18
CA ASP A 565 -22.27 -9.49 11.45
C ASP A 565 -21.15 -9.39 10.39
N GLU A 566 -20.80 -10.53 9.80
CA GLU A 566 -19.77 -10.61 8.76
C GLU A 566 -20.09 -9.73 7.53
N LYS A 567 -21.38 -9.53 7.22
CA LYS A 567 -21.80 -8.68 6.10
C LYS A 567 -21.48 -7.21 6.38
N ASN A 568 -21.82 -6.72 7.56
CA ASN A 568 -21.62 -5.33 7.97
C ASN A 568 -20.13 -5.01 8.19
N LYS A 569 -19.33 -5.93 8.74
CA LYS A 569 -17.87 -5.75 8.81
C LYS A 569 -17.23 -5.64 7.44
N ARG A 570 -17.68 -6.46 6.47
CA ARG A 570 -17.20 -6.40 5.08
C ARG A 570 -17.63 -5.15 4.35
N PHE A 571 -18.84 -4.67 4.62
CA PHE A 571 -19.31 -3.37 4.16
C PHE A 571 -18.40 -2.25 4.67
N LEU A 572 -18.16 -2.19 5.99
CA LEU A 572 -17.27 -1.19 6.61
C LEU A 572 -15.86 -1.23 6.02
N TYR A 573 -15.26 -2.42 5.89
CA TYR A 573 -13.96 -2.58 5.24
C TYR A 573 -13.97 -2.05 3.80
N GLY A 574 -15.01 -2.39 3.03
CA GLY A 574 -15.21 -1.86 1.67
C GLY A 574 -15.27 -0.34 1.62
N ARG A 575 -16.02 0.29 2.54
CA ARG A 575 -16.15 1.75 2.65
C ARG A 575 -14.80 2.40 2.90
N GLY A 576 -14.02 1.85 3.83
CA GLY A 576 -12.66 2.31 4.10
C GLY A 576 -11.75 2.24 2.87
N VAL A 577 -11.79 1.13 2.12
CA VAL A 577 -11.02 1.00 0.87
C VAL A 577 -11.45 2.05 -0.16
N ARG A 578 -12.76 2.22 -0.36
CA ARG A 578 -13.34 3.13 -1.35
C ARG A 578 -13.01 4.60 -1.05
N ASP A 579 -13.25 5.05 0.17
CA ASP A 579 -13.13 6.47 0.52
C ASP A 579 -11.65 6.92 0.50
N VAL A 580 -10.70 6.06 0.87
CA VAL A 580 -9.27 6.34 0.69
C VAL A 580 -8.88 6.39 -0.79
N ARG A 581 -9.41 5.50 -1.64
CA ARG A 581 -9.14 5.56 -3.08
C ARG A 581 -9.63 6.85 -3.70
N ASN A 582 -10.86 7.25 -3.37
CA ASN A 582 -11.44 8.49 -3.83
C ASN A 582 -10.61 9.69 -3.38
N PHE A 583 -10.13 9.66 -2.13
CA PHE A 583 -9.23 10.69 -1.61
C PHE A 583 -7.92 10.79 -2.42
N VAL A 584 -7.25 9.65 -2.68
CA VAL A 584 -5.98 9.62 -3.43
C VAL A 584 -6.18 9.99 -4.90
N ALA A 585 -7.25 9.52 -5.54
CA ALA A 585 -7.57 9.86 -6.92
C ALA A 585 -7.81 11.37 -7.11
N ASN A 586 -8.38 12.03 -6.09
CA ASN A 586 -8.64 13.47 -6.07
C ASN A 586 -7.63 14.24 -5.23
N GLU A 587 -6.45 13.68 -4.96
CA GLU A 587 -5.47 14.23 -4.02
C GLU A 587 -5.16 15.71 -4.30
N ARG A 588 -4.88 16.07 -5.57
CA ARG A 588 -4.60 17.46 -5.96
C ARG A 588 -5.75 18.43 -5.66
N LEU A 589 -6.98 18.04 -6.01
CA LEU A 589 -8.18 18.85 -5.74
C LEU A 589 -8.44 19.00 -4.24
N ASN A 590 -8.19 17.95 -3.47
CA ASN A 590 -8.36 17.94 -2.01
C ASN A 590 -7.35 18.88 -1.32
N LEU A 591 -6.15 19.03 -1.88
CA LEU A 591 -5.17 20.02 -1.42
C LEU A 591 -5.63 21.44 -1.75
N SER A 592 -6.02 21.70 -3.01
CA SER A 592 -6.44 23.03 -3.46
C SER A 592 -7.64 23.60 -2.69
N ARG A 593 -8.59 22.75 -2.25
CA ARG A 593 -9.75 23.20 -1.45
C ARG A 593 -9.39 23.69 -0.05
N LYS A 594 -8.23 23.29 0.48
CA LYS A 594 -7.73 23.72 1.80
C LYS A 594 -6.78 24.92 1.71
N ASP A 595 -6.33 25.25 0.51
CA ASP A 595 -5.23 26.19 0.21
C ASP A 595 -5.64 27.66 0.13
N THR A 596 -6.71 28.11 0.78
CA THR A 596 -6.85 29.55 1.09
C THR A 596 -5.79 30.03 2.08
N VAL A 597 -4.97 29.14 2.65
CA VAL A 597 -3.79 29.45 3.47
C VAL A 597 -2.53 28.90 2.81
N THR A 598 -1.73 29.80 2.22
CA THR A 598 -0.48 29.54 1.51
C THR A 598 0.51 28.72 2.36
N GLN A 599 0.69 27.43 2.06
CA GLN A 599 1.65 26.59 2.80
C GLN A 599 3.09 27.07 2.58
N VAL A 600 3.82 27.26 3.67
CA VAL A 600 5.25 27.61 3.67
C VAL A 600 6.01 26.44 4.27
N PHE A 601 6.86 25.82 3.47
CA PHE A 601 7.81 24.79 3.89
C PHE A 601 9.10 25.44 4.40
N GLN A 602 9.92 24.72 5.15
CA GLN A 602 11.12 25.26 5.77
C GLN A 602 12.32 24.30 5.65
N GLY A 603 13.41 24.85 5.10
CA GLY A 603 14.71 24.19 5.06
C GLY A 603 14.98 23.38 3.80
N PHE A 604 16.27 23.05 3.65
CA PHE A 604 16.83 22.44 2.46
C PHE A 604 16.22 21.08 2.11
N ASP A 605 16.02 20.19 3.09
CA ASP A 605 15.55 18.83 2.83
C ASP A 605 14.08 18.83 2.32
N GLU A 606 13.22 19.73 2.80
CA GLU A 606 11.85 19.89 2.28
C GLU A 606 11.83 20.50 0.88
N LYS A 607 12.73 21.46 0.60
CA LYS A 607 12.90 22.00 -0.75
C LYS A 607 13.28 20.89 -1.74
N MET A 608 14.22 20.01 -1.36
CA MET A 608 14.63 18.87 -2.18
C MET A 608 13.51 17.83 -2.29
N LEU A 609 12.71 17.64 -1.24
CA LEU A 609 11.54 16.77 -1.27
C LEU A 609 10.53 17.22 -2.32
N LEU A 610 10.20 18.51 -2.35
CA LEU A 610 9.31 19.08 -3.38
C LEU A 610 9.89 18.91 -4.78
N LEU A 611 11.18 19.19 -4.95
CA LEU A 611 11.88 19.00 -6.23
C LEU A 611 11.74 17.56 -6.72
N VAL A 612 12.20 16.58 -5.94
CA VAL A 612 12.23 15.16 -6.34
C VAL A 612 10.83 14.60 -6.62
N ARG A 613 9.80 15.10 -5.93
CA ARG A 613 8.39 14.71 -6.17
C ARG A 613 7.84 15.21 -7.50
N GLN A 614 8.30 16.36 -7.98
CA GLN A 614 7.81 16.92 -9.25
C GLN A 614 8.52 16.32 -10.48
N ILE A 615 9.70 15.74 -10.31
CA ILE A 615 10.50 15.13 -11.38
C ILE A 615 9.70 14.14 -12.26
N PRO A 616 8.91 13.19 -11.72
CA PRO A 616 8.14 12.26 -12.54
C PRO A 616 7.07 12.95 -13.39
N SER A 617 6.45 14.01 -12.86
CA SER A 617 5.38 14.76 -13.50
C SER A 617 5.86 15.73 -14.58
N CYS A 618 7.13 16.12 -14.56
CA CYS A 618 7.73 17.00 -15.57
C CYS A 618 7.76 16.33 -16.95
N GLN A 619 7.35 17.02 -18.00
CA GLN A 619 7.23 16.49 -19.36
C GLN A 619 7.85 17.35 -20.45
N LYS A 620 8.00 18.66 -20.23
CA LYS A 620 8.41 19.63 -21.25
C LYS A 620 9.77 20.24 -20.97
N SER A 621 10.00 20.76 -19.77
CA SER A 621 11.23 21.47 -19.45
C SER A 621 11.45 21.62 -17.96
N PHE A 622 12.71 21.68 -17.56
CA PHE A 622 13.13 21.96 -16.20
C PHE A 622 14.13 23.11 -16.19
N LEU A 623 13.90 24.09 -15.32
CA LEU A 623 14.82 25.19 -15.07
C LEU A 623 15.13 25.31 -13.58
N ALA A 624 16.41 25.43 -13.24
CA ALA A 624 16.86 25.79 -11.90
C ALA A 624 17.55 27.16 -11.95
N MET A 625 17.24 28.02 -10.97
CA MET A 625 17.87 29.33 -10.80
C MET A 625 18.33 29.47 -9.35
N GLY A 626 19.58 29.85 -9.14
CA GLY A 626 20.13 30.00 -7.79
C GLY A 626 21.56 30.49 -7.78
N SER A 627 22.03 30.97 -6.63
CA SER A 627 23.39 31.51 -6.50
C SER A 627 24.50 30.46 -6.64
N ASP A 628 24.17 29.18 -6.48
CA ASP A 628 25.09 28.04 -6.60
C ASP A 628 24.34 26.77 -7.04
N THR A 629 25.10 25.71 -7.33
CA THR A 629 24.56 24.41 -7.76
C THR A 629 24.59 23.34 -6.65
N TYR A 630 24.66 23.72 -5.37
CA TYR A 630 25.02 22.78 -4.28
C TYR A 630 24.00 21.65 -4.11
N TRP A 631 22.75 21.95 -4.43
CA TRP A 631 21.65 21.00 -4.44
C TRP A 631 21.89 19.78 -5.35
N LEU A 632 22.76 19.89 -6.35
CA LEU A 632 23.05 18.82 -7.30
C LEU A 632 23.58 17.55 -6.62
N ASP A 633 24.49 17.66 -5.67
CA ASP A 633 25.06 16.49 -4.97
C ASP A 633 24.00 15.72 -4.16
N HIS A 634 22.91 16.41 -3.80
CA HIS A 634 21.80 15.81 -3.08
C HIS A 634 20.76 15.20 -4.03
N VAL A 635 20.65 15.70 -5.26
CA VAL A 635 19.59 15.28 -6.20
C VAL A 635 20.05 14.77 -7.56
N PHE A 636 21.34 14.46 -7.74
CA PHE A 636 21.91 13.99 -8.99
C PHE A 636 21.11 12.85 -9.67
N PRO A 637 20.72 11.74 -8.99
CA PRO A 637 19.95 10.69 -9.65
C PRO A 637 18.60 11.15 -10.19
N SER A 638 17.99 12.15 -9.56
CA SER A 638 16.73 12.73 -10.00
C SER A 638 16.90 13.59 -11.25
N LEU A 639 18.00 14.33 -11.37
CA LEU A 639 18.31 15.11 -12.56
C LEU A 639 18.74 14.21 -13.74
N LEU A 640 19.51 13.16 -13.45
CA LEU A 640 19.84 12.13 -14.43
C LEU A 640 18.59 11.53 -15.08
N LEU A 641 17.55 11.27 -14.29
CA LEU A 641 16.27 10.76 -14.79
C LEU A 641 15.60 11.72 -15.79
N LEU A 642 15.60 13.03 -15.52
CA LEU A 642 15.07 14.03 -16.46
C LEU A 642 15.87 14.02 -17.77
N ALA A 643 17.19 14.06 -17.67
CA ALA A 643 18.07 14.08 -18.84
C ALA A 643 17.92 12.81 -19.70
N ARG A 644 17.85 11.62 -19.07
CA ARG A 644 17.60 10.34 -19.76
C ARG A 644 16.23 10.29 -20.44
N ARG A 645 15.22 10.96 -19.90
CA ARG A 645 13.90 11.13 -20.53
C ARG A 645 13.91 12.13 -21.71
N GLY A 646 15.04 12.78 -21.97
CA GLY A 646 15.18 13.79 -23.03
C GLY A 646 14.51 15.12 -22.68
N ILE A 647 14.25 15.38 -21.40
CA ILE A 647 13.68 16.66 -20.95
C ILE A 647 14.81 17.69 -20.93
N PRO A 648 14.67 18.84 -21.62
CA PRO A 648 15.63 19.93 -21.55
C PRO A 648 15.83 20.45 -20.13
N VAL A 649 17.09 20.62 -19.73
CA VAL A 649 17.52 21.08 -18.40
C VAL A 649 18.32 22.37 -18.56
N SER A 650 17.81 23.48 -18.00
CA SER A 650 18.51 24.77 -17.95
C SER A 650 18.88 25.15 -16.52
N ILE A 651 20.11 25.61 -16.32
CA ILE A 651 20.61 26.01 -15.00
C ILE A 651 21.15 27.44 -15.10
N VAL A 652 20.52 28.38 -14.39
CA VAL A 652 20.93 29.79 -14.38
C VAL A 652 21.66 30.10 -13.08
N VAL A 653 22.89 30.57 -13.19
CA VAL A 653 23.78 30.88 -12.07
C VAL A 653 24.51 32.21 -12.29
N PRO A 654 24.95 32.89 -11.22
CA PRO A 654 25.77 34.08 -11.37
C PRO A 654 27.13 33.74 -11.99
N LYS A 655 27.63 34.68 -12.80
CA LYS A 655 29.01 34.68 -13.27
C LYS A 655 29.94 35.00 -12.10
N VAL A 656 30.92 34.14 -11.86
CA VAL A 656 31.88 34.31 -10.75
C VAL A 656 33.30 34.25 -11.33
N ASN A 657 34.19 35.14 -10.88
CA ASN A 657 35.59 35.10 -11.30
C ASN A 657 36.21 33.73 -10.97
N SER A 658 36.86 33.09 -11.96
CA SER A 658 37.38 31.72 -11.88
C SER A 658 38.38 31.47 -10.74
N THR A 659 39.02 32.52 -10.22
CA THR A 659 39.94 32.46 -9.06
C THR A 659 39.24 32.42 -7.69
N LYS A 660 37.93 32.69 -7.62
CA LYS A 660 37.11 32.70 -6.39
C LYS A 660 36.07 31.58 -6.33
N ILE A 661 35.88 30.82 -7.40
CA ILE A 661 34.95 29.68 -7.42
C ILE A 661 35.56 28.52 -6.65
N ASP A 662 34.83 28.00 -5.66
CA ASP A 662 35.20 26.77 -4.97
C ASP A 662 35.27 25.59 -5.96
N SER A 663 36.28 24.74 -5.80
CA SER A 663 36.52 23.53 -6.58
C SER A 663 35.27 22.66 -6.73
N ASP A 664 34.45 22.54 -5.69
CA ASP A 664 33.24 21.72 -5.70
C ASP A 664 32.14 22.35 -6.58
N GLU A 665 32.03 23.68 -6.65
CA GLU A 665 31.08 24.37 -7.56
C GLU A 665 31.51 24.19 -9.02
N LYS A 666 32.81 24.30 -9.30
CA LYS A 666 33.35 24.07 -10.65
C LYS A 666 33.05 22.64 -11.12
N ARG A 667 33.27 21.65 -10.27
CA ARG A 667 32.94 20.24 -10.53
C ARG A 667 31.45 20.05 -10.83
N ARG A 668 30.56 20.66 -10.04
CA ARG A 668 29.11 20.56 -10.21
C ARG A 668 28.62 21.18 -11.52
N ARG A 669 29.13 22.36 -11.91
CA ARG A 669 28.83 22.98 -13.21
C ARG A 669 29.31 22.13 -14.39
N GLN A 670 30.50 21.54 -14.29
CA GLN A 670 31.02 20.63 -15.29
C GLN A 670 30.17 19.36 -15.42
N LEU A 671 29.77 18.77 -14.30
CA LEU A 671 28.88 17.59 -14.30
C LEU A 671 27.52 17.89 -14.95
N LEU A 672 26.94 19.07 -14.71
CA LEU A 672 25.71 19.51 -15.37
C LEU A 672 25.87 19.58 -16.89
N ALA A 673 26.95 20.19 -17.37
CA ALA A 673 27.24 20.24 -18.81
C ALA A 673 27.39 18.83 -19.41
N LEU A 674 28.09 17.93 -18.71
CA LEU A 674 28.27 16.54 -19.12
C LEU A 674 26.97 15.70 -19.10
N LEU A 675 25.96 16.12 -18.33
CA LEU A 675 24.60 15.57 -18.37
C LEU A 675 23.76 16.11 -19.53
N GLY A 676 24.30 17.01 -20.35
CA GLY A 676 23.58 17.70 -21.42
C GLY A 676 22.73 18.87 -20.95
N ALA A 677 22.95 19.38 -19.73
CA ALA A 677 22.26 20.58 -19.24
C ALA A 677 22.89 21.86 -19.79
N THR A 678 22.06 22.86 -20.11
CA THR A 678 22.51 24.19 -20.50
C THR A 678 22.79 25.01 -19.25
N VAL A 679 24.07 25.24 -18.94
CA VAL A 679 24.50 26.10 -17.82
C VAL A 679 24.68 27.53 -18.33
N ILE A 680 23.84 28.44 -17.86
CA ILE A 680 23.80 29.85 -18.25
C ILE A 680 24.39 30.68 -17.11
N GLU A 681 25.51 31.37 -17.39
CA GLU A 681 26.11 32.32 -16.46
C GLU A 681 25.63 33.73 -16.75
N THR A 682 25.08 34.42 -15.75
CA THR A 682 24.57 35.79 -15.90
C THR A 682 25.27 36.78 -14.97
N ASP A 683 25.45 38.00 -15.46
CA ASP A 683 25.91 39.16 -14.68
C ASP A 683 24.72 39.91 -14.04
N GLU A 684 23.47 39.56 -14.40
CA GLU A 684 22.24 40.15 -13.87
C GLU A 684 21.87 39.58 -12.49
N GLU A 685 21.13 40.35 -11.69
CA GLU A 685 20.57 39.87 -10.43
C GLU A 685 19.53 38.77 -10.70
N LEU A 686 19.65 37.64 -9.99
CA LEU A 686 18.74 36.51 -10.16
C LEU A 686 17.32 36.92 -9.78
N ALA A 687 16.37 36.69 -10.69
CA ALA A 687 14.98 37.06 -10.48
C ALA A 687 14.31 36.34 -9.31
N PHE A 688 14.77 35.13 -9.00
CA PHE A 688 14.34 34.29 -7.89
C PHE A 688 15.36 33.18 -7.63
N GLU A 689 15.22 32.47 -6.53
CA GLU A 689 15.90 31.20 -6.31
C GLU A 689 14.89 30.06 -6.23
N GLY A 690 15.11 28.98 -6.98
CA GLY A 690 14.14 27.91 -7.03
C GLY A 690 14.23 27.00 -8.25
N PHE A 691 13.17 26.21 -8.41
CA PHE A 691 12.99 25.24 -9.48
C PHE A 691 11.68 25.49 -10.22
N VAL A 692 11.69 25.24 -11.52
CA VAL A 692 10.62 25.58 -12.43
C VAL A 692 10.40 24.39 -13.36
N PHE A 693 9.14 23.98 -13.54
CA PHE A 693 8.75 22.84 -14.35
C PHE A 693 7.67 23.23 -15.35
N ASP A 694 7.84 22.79 -16.60
CA ASP A 694 6.82 22.80 -17.65
C ASP A 694 6.06 24.14 -17.83
N LEU A 695 6.75 25.27 -17.68
CA LEU A 695 6.14 26.61 -17.83
C LEU A 695 5.38 26.75 -19.16
N GLY A 696 4.28 27.51 -19.11
CA GLY A 696 3.38 27.66 -20.26
C GLY A 696 2.56 26.39 -20.58
N SER A 697 2.47 25.43 -19.66
CA SER A 697 1.60 24.25 -19.79
C SER A 697 0.59 24.16 -18.65
N PRO A 698 -0.50 23.37 -18.82
CA PRO A 698 -1.46 23.10 -17.75
C PRO A 698 -0.85 22.36 -16.53
N ARG A 699 0.40 21.90 -16.61
CA ARG A 699 1.12 21.20 -15.55
C ARG A 699 2.26 22.04 -14.97
N ALA A 700 2.32 23.32 -15.33
CA ALA A 700 3.37 24.20 -14.87
C ALA A 700 3.35 24.28 -13.33
N CYS A 701 4.53 24.18 -12.74
CA CYS A 701 4.72 24.41 -11.31
C CYS A 701 6.08 25.03 -11.01
N THR A 702 6.16 25.75 -9.91
CA THR A 702 7.38 26.45 -9.48
C THR A 702 7.57 26.29 -7.98
N ILE A 703 8.80 25.98 -7.56
CA ILE A 703 9.23 25.90 -6.16
C ILE A 703 10.16 27.09 -5.91
N LEU A 704 9.74 28.06 -5.09
CA LEU A 704 10.52 29.26 -4.77
C LEU A 704 11.05 29.20 -3.35
N ALA A 705 12.32 29.57 -3.18
CA ALA A 705 12.96 29.75 -1.88
C ALA A 705 13.10 31.24 -1.56
N TYR A 706 12.74 31.61 -0.33
CA TYR A 706 12.83 32.95 0.22
C TYR A 706 13.84 32.94 1.37
N HIS A 707 14.79 33.88 1.33
CA HIS A 707 15.75 34.10 2.41
C HIS A 707 15.26 35.20 3.34
N SER A 708 15.60 35.05 4.62
CA SER A 708 15.54 36.16 5.58
C SER A 708 16.46 37.29 5.10
N SER A 709 16.02 38.54 5.18
CA SER A 709 16.78 39.74 4.78
C SER A 709 18.02 40.02 5.65
N ASP A 710 18.28 39.18 6.66
CA ASP A 710 19.41 39.30 7.59
C ASP A 710 20.64 38.54 7.04
N GLU A 711 21.61 39.28 6.47
CA GLU A 711 22.84 38.72 5.86
C GLU A 711 23.66 37.85 6.83
N SER A 712 23.56 38.08 8.15
CA SER A 712 24.23 37.28 9.18
C SER A 712 23.76 35.82 9.22
N GLN A 713 22.58 35.54 8.65
CA GLN A 713 21.99 34.20 8.57
C GLN A 713 22.32 33.43 7.29
N ARG A 714 23.14 33.96 6.37
CA ARG A 714 23.60 33.20 5.18
C ARG A 714 24.31 31.89 5.56
N ASN A 715 25.01 31.85 6.70
CA ASN A 715 25.61 30.62 7.23
C ASN A 715 24.57 29.60 7.76
N HIS A 716 23.32 30.01 7.94
CA HIS A 716 22.19 29.19 8.41
C HIS A 716 21.15 28.91 7.30
N ARG A 717 21.47 29.21 6.03
CA ARG A 717 20.59 29.06 4.84
C ARG A 717 19.81 27.74 4.82
N TYR A 718 20.46 26.65 5.25
CA TYR A 718 19.95 25.27 5.18
C TYR A 718 18.77 24.94 6.12
N LYS A 719 18.64 25.64 7.25
CA LYS A 719 17.57 25.40 8.22
C LYS A 719 16.45 26.44 8.17
N ASN A 720 16.75 27.64 7.67
CA ASN A 720 15.86 28.79 7.81
C ASN A 720 15.25 29.29 6.49
N GLU A 721 15.64 28.73 5.33
CA GLU A 721 14.99 29.07 4.07
C GLU A 721 13.50 28.72 4.10
N LYS A 722 12.66 29.64 3.66
CA LYS A 722 11.21 29.42 3.52
C LYS A 722 10.92 29.06 2.08
N ILE A 723 10.15 28.01 1.84
CA ILE A 723 9.85 27.51 0.50
C ILE A 723 8.35 27.57 0.24
N ARG A 724 7.97 27.92 -0.99
CA ARG A 724 6.60 27.81 -1.48
C ARG A 724 6.54 27.08 -2.80
N LEU A 725 5.51 26.25 -2.96
CA LEU A 725 5.15 25.61 -4.21
C LEU A 725 3.97 26.37 -4.82
N TYR A 726 4.08 26.68 -6.11
CA TYR A 726 3.06 27.34 -6.92
C TYR A 726 2.64 26.40 -8.04
N THR A 727 1.33 26.25 -8.27
CA THR A 727 0.78 25.36 -9.30
C THR A 727 -0.22 26.09 -10.19
N THR A 728 -0.53 25.52 -11.37
CA THR A 728 -1.45 26.16 -12.32
C THR A 728 -2.88 26.26 -11.79
N ASP A 729 -3.30 25.28 -10.99
CA ASP A 729 -4.65 25.22 -10.43
C ASP A 729 -4.87 26.24 -9.30
N SER A 730 -3.82 26.51 -8.51
CA SER A 730 -3.88 27.39 -7.34
C SER A 730 -3.38 28.81 -7.60
N ASP A 731 -2.37 28.98 -8.47
CA ASP A 731 -1.59 30.22 -8.60
C ASP A 731 -1.31 30.62 -10.08
N PRO A 732 -2.33 30.69 -10.97
CA PRO A 732 -2.13 30.92 -12.39
C PRO A 732 -1.43 32.27 -12.69
N ALA A 733 -1.69 33.30 -11.88
CA ALA A 733 -1.06 34.61 -12.05
C ALA A 733 0.45 34.57 -11.77
N VAL A 734 0.87 33.87 -10.71
CA VAL A 734 2.29 33.72 -10.38
C VAL A 734 3.01 32.98 -11.50
N LEU A 735 2.44 31.89 -12.01
CA LEU A 735 3.05 31.14 -13.11
C LEU A 735 3.08 31.91 -14.43
N GLY A 736 2.09 32.77 -14.69
CA GLY A 736 2.14 33.73 -15.80
C GLY A 736 3.35 34.65 -15.72
N MET A 737 3.57 35.27 -14.55
CA MET A 737 4.75 36.13 -14.31
C MET A 737 6.07 35.36 -14.42
N MET A 738 6.12 34.12 -13.91
CA MET A 738 7.31 33.28 -14.02
C MET A 738 7.63 32.91 -15.47
N THR A 739 6.61 32.69 -16.30
CA THR A 739 6.76 32.41 -17.73
C THR A 739 7.44 33.59 -18.44
N GLU A 740 6.99 34.82 -18.17
CA GLU A 740 7.59 36.02 -18.74
C GLU A 740 9.05 36.21 -18.28
N LYS A 741 9.31 36.09 -16.98
CA LYS A 741 10.65 36.29 -16.40
C LYS A 741 11.69 35.25 -16.81
N THR A 742 11.26 34.06 -17.22
CA THR A 742 12.18 32.96 -17.58
C THR A 742 12.30 32.76 -19.08
N ALA A 743 11.48 33.44 -19.89
CA ALA A 743 11.40 33.25 -21.34
C ALA A 743 12.77 33.35 -22.05
N THR A 744 13.63 34.27 -21.61
CA THR A 744 14.99 34.50 -22.15
C THR A 744 15.95 33.34 -21.87
N TYR A 745 15.74 32.55 -20.82
CA TYR A 745 16.59 31.43 -20.43
C TYR A 745 16.12 30.09 -21.01
N THR A 746 14.92 30.05 -21.58
CA THR A 746 14.29 28.83 -22.12
C THR A 746 14.27 28.76 -23.64
N SER A 747 14.54 29.86 -24.33
CA SER A 747 14.37 30.00 -25.79
C SER A 747 15.55 29.50 -26.64
N GLU A 748 16.73 29.29 -26.04
CA GLU A 748 17.96 28.88 -26.74
C GLU A 748 18.35 27.40 -26.53
N VAL A 749 17.54 26.60 -25.83
CA VAL A 749 17.92 25.22 -25.47
C VAL A 749 17.78 24.29 -26.66
N THR A 750 18.90 23.95 -27.29
CA THR A 750 18.96 22.98 -28.39
C THR A 750 18.87 21.55 -27.85
N SER A 751 17.90 20.79 -28.36
CA SER A 751 17.46 19.49 -27.84
C SER A 751 18.31 18.30 -28.31
N LYS A 752 19.64 18.37 -28.17
CA LYS A 752 20.44 17.16 -28.39
C LYS A 752 20.27 16.24 -27.19
N ARG A 753 19.60 15.10 -27.39
CA ARG A 753 19.44 14.09 -26.33
C ARG A 753 20.83 13.50 -26.01
N PRO A 754 21.34 13.68 -24.78
CA PRO A 754 22.63 13.12 -24.41
C PRO A 754 22.56 11.59 -24.35
N ASN A 755 23.63 10.90 -24.75
CA ASN A 755 23.74 9.46 -24.54
C ASN A 755 24.12 9.20 -23.08
N LEU A 756 23.17 8.72 -22.29
CA LEU A 756 23.28 8.53 -20.85
C LEU A 756 23.05 7.07 -20.45
N ASP A 757 23.52 6.13 -21.26
CA ASP A 757 23.32 4.69 -21.04
C ASP A 757 24.09 4.15 -19.84
N TYR A 758 23.49 3.15 -19.18
CA TYR A 758 24.16 2.38 -18.14
C TYR A 758 25.12 1.36 -18.76
N GLN A 759 26.32 1.29 -18.21
CA GLN A 759 27.37 0.35 -18.60
C GLN A 759 27.94 -0.35 -17.36
N PRO A 760 28.53 -1.55 -17.51
CA PRO A 760 29.30 -2.16 -16.43
C PRO A 760 30.44 -1.24 -15.96
N CYS A 761 30.63 -1.15 -14.65
CA CYS A 761 31.74 -0.40 -14.06
C CYS A 761 32.96 -1.33 -13.90
N ASP A 762 34.16 -0.80 -14.17
CA ASP A 762 35.39 -1.48 -13.78
C ASP A 762 35.52 -1.54 -12.25
N GLN A 763 35.44 -2.74 -11.70
CA GLN A 763 35.51 -2.98 -10.27
C GLN A 763 36.85 -2.54 -9.68
N GLN A 764 37.95 -2.68 -10.42
CA GLN A 764 39.27 -2.31 -9.92
C GLN A 764 39.39 -0.79 -9.81
N GLU A 765 38.79 -0.05 -10.74
CA GLU A 765 38.72 1.41 -10.69
C GLU A 765 37.93 1.90 -9.47
N LEU A 766 36.76 1.31 -9.20
CA LEU A 766 35.99 1.63 -7.98
C LEU A 766 36.83 1.36 -6.70
N ILE A 767 37.53 0.24 -6.64
CA ILE A 767 38.41 -0.11 -5.51
C ILE A 767 39.55 0.91 -5.38
N ASN A 768 40.18 1.30 -6.49
CA ASN A 768 41.27 2.27 -6.49
C ASN A 768 40.81 3.63 -5.97
N ARG A 769 39.63 4.10 -6.39
CA ARG A 769 39.02 5.33 -5.87
C ARG A 769 38.74 5.25 -4.37
N LEU A 770 38.19 4.13 -3.89
CA LEU A 770 37.95 3.98 -2.45
C LEU A 770 39.25 3.97 -1.63
N LYS A 771 40.35 3.45 -2.18
CA LYS A 771 41.67 3.46 -1.52
C LYS A 771 42.30 4.85 -1.38
N THR A 772 41.76 5.89 -1.99
CA THR A 772 42.20 7.28 -1.73
C THR A 772 41.75 7.79 -0.36
N ILE A 773 40.72 7.16 0.22
CA ILE A 773 40.26 7.47 1.57
C ILE A 773 41.32 6.99 2.56
N PRO A 774 41.83 7.84 3.48
CA PRO A 774 42.90 7.48 4.41
C PRO A 774 42.65 6.18 5.18
N ALA A 775 41.40 5.96 5.60
CA ALA A 775 40.94 4.77 6.29
C ALA A 775 41.13 3.46 5.53
N TYR A 776 41.13 3.51 4.20
CA TYR A 776 41.01 2.35 3.33
C TYR A 776 42.30 2.01 2.58
N VAL A 777 43.34 2.84 2.70
CA VAL A 777 44.64 2.64 2.02
C VAL A 777 45.18 1.22 2.22
N ASN A 778 45.09 0.70 3.45
CA ASN A 778 45.57 -0.63 3.84
C ASN A 778 44.43 -1.64 4.06
N ALA A 779 43.19 -1.28 3.75
CA ALA A 779 42.03 -2.14 3.95
C ALA A 779 41.88 -3.14 2.78
N SER A 780 41.23 -4.27 3.07
CA SER A 780 40.79 -5.21 2.04
C SER A 780 39.40 -4.77 1.55
N ILE A 781 39.27 -4.51 0.25
CA ILE A 781 38.02 -4.09 -0.37
C ILE A 781 37.60 -5.18 -1.35
N ILE A 782 36.44 -5.76 -1.14
CA ILE A 782 35.87 -6.79 -2.00
C ILE A 782 34.44 -6.42 -2.40
N LEU A 783 34.01 -6.88 -3.56
CA LEU A 783 32.61 -6.88 -3.94
C LEU A 783 32.03 -8.27 -3.66
N GLU A 784 30.99 -8.33 -2.85
CA GLU A 784 30.32 -9.57 -2.52
C GLU A 784 28.80 -9.41 -2.45
N ARG A 785 28.10 -10.53 -2.65
CA ARG A 785 26.65 -10.62 -2.47
C ARG A 785 26.36 -10.68 -0.98
N ILE A 786 25.59 -9.72 -0.46
CA ILE A 786 25.20 -9.67 0.95
C ILE A 786 23.71 -9.90 1.15
N SER A 787 23.34 -10.47 2.29
CA SER A 787 21.94 -10.58 2.70
C SER A 787 21.44 -9.27 3.31
N VAL A 788 20.33 -8.74 2.80
CA VAL A 788 19.64 -7.55 3.31
C VAL A 788 18.68 -7.98 4.42
N ASN A 789 19.12 -7.86 5.67
CA ASN A 789 18.34 -8.27 6.84
C ASN A 789 18.62 -7.38 8.06
N ASN A 790 17.96 -7.66 9.18
CA ASN A 790 18.10 -6.90 10.43
C ASN A 790 19.44 -7.07 11.15
N LYS A 791 20.36 -7.92 10.66
CA LYS A 791 21.72 -8.03 11.19
C LYS A 791 22.64 -6.93 10.68
N LEU A 792 22.27 -6.24 9.60
CA LEU A 792 22.99 -5.07 9.10
C LEU A 792 22.85 -3.91 10.09
N ILE A 793 23.98 -3.31 10.44
CA ILE A 793 24.06 -2.22 11.40
C ILE A 793 24.14 -0.89 10.67
N VAL A 794 23.31 0.06 11.06
CA VAL A 794 23.34 1.46 10.59
C VAL A 794 23.67 2.40 11.75
N MET A 795 24.38 3.48 11.46
CA MET A 795 24.85 4.44 12.47
C MET A 795 23.87 5.59 12.73
N GLN A 796 22.91 5.81 11.84
CA GLN A 796 21.94 6.91 11.90
C GLN A 796 20.54 6.41 12.24
N LYS A 797 19.73 7.27 12.87
CA LYS A 797 18.33 6.97 13.22
C LYS A 797 17.36 7.30 12.09
N PHE A 798 17.66 8.34 11.32
CA PHE A 798 16.80 8.89 10.27
C PHE A 798 17.46 8.84 8.90
N ILE A 799 16.64 8.55 7.88
CA ILE A 799 16.94 8.70 6.45
C ILE A 799 16.06 9.79 5.86
N LYS A 800 16.62 10.59 4.95
CA LYS A 800 15.89 11.71 4.35
C LYS A 800 14.81 11.19 3.39
N GLU A 801 13.59 11.70 3.50
CA GLU A 801 12.45 11.26 2.69
C GLU A 801 12.72 11.46 1.19
N PHE A 802 13.27 12.62 0.79
CA PHE A 802 13.55 12.89 -0.62
C PHE A 802 14.57 11.91 -1.20
N LYS A 803 15.54 11.43 -0.41
CA LYS A 803 16.48 10.39 -0.84
C LYS A 803 15.75 9.06 -1.05
N ALA A 804 14.78 8.71 -0.21
CA ALA A 804 14.01 7.48 -0.40
C ALA A 804 13.18 7.51 -1.68
N ILE A 805 12.51 8.64 -1.97
CA ILE A 805 11.78 8.83 -3.23
C ILE A 805 12.75 8.77 -4.42
N GLN A 806 13.90 9.43 -4.33
CA GLN A 806 14.92 9.39 -5.37
C GLN A 806 15.41 7.96 -5.66
N ILE A 807 15.66 7.14 -4.63
CA ILE A 807 16.03 5.74 -4.82
C ILE A 807 14.90 4.97 -5.51
N ASN A 808 13.63 5.20 -5.16
CA ASN A 808 12.50 4.56 -5.85
C ASN A 808 12.49 4.89 -7.35
N LEU A 809 12.77 6.14 -7.71
CA LEU A 809 12.84 6.59 -9.11
C LEU A 809 14.02 5.96 -9.84
N MET A 810 15.20 5.96 -9.21
CA MET A 810 16.41 5.35 -9.78
C MET A 810 16.24 3.84 -9.99
N VAL A 811 15.71 3.12 -9.00
CA VAL A 811 15.40 1.68 -9.10
C VAL A 811 14.43 1.42 -10.26
N SER A 812 13.43 2.28 -10.44
CA SER A 812 12.51 2.15 -11.57
C SER A 812 13.22 2.29 -12.92
N ASP A 813 14.11 3.28 -13.06
CA ASP A 813 14.88 3.53 -14.29
C ASP A 813 15.88 2.40 -14.61
N LEU A 814 16.54 1.86 -13.58
CA LEU A 814 17.43 0.70 -13.72
C LEU A 814 16.68 -0.52 -14.26
N ILE A 815 15.50 -0.82 -13.69
CA ILE A 815 14.67 -1.95 -14.12
C ILE A 815 14.19 -1.76 -15.55
N THR A 816 13.73 -0.57 -15.92
CA THR A 816 13.32 -0.28 -17.31
C THR A 816 14.49 -0.34 -18.30
N SER A 817 15.71 -0.16 -17.80
CA SER A 817 16.96 -0.27 -18.59
C SER A 817 17.58 -1.67 -18.54
N ASN A 818 16.86 -2.66 -18.01
CA ASN A 818 17.29 -4.06 -17.87
C ASN A 818 18.61 -4.20 -17.09
N GLN A 819 18.82 -3.38 -16.06
CA GLN A 819 19.98 -3.43 -15.18
C GLN A 819 19.65 -4.11 -13.85
N ASN A 820 20.62 -4.84 -13.31
CA ASN A 820 20.51 -5.40 -11.97
C ASN A 820 20.62 -4.30 -10.91
N LEU A 821 19.92 -4.48 -9.79
CA LEU A 821 19.91 -3.49 -8.72
C LEU A 821 21.24 -3.46 -7.99
N PHE A 822 21.85 -2.26 -7.95
CA PHE A 822 23.06 -1.96 -7.18
C PHE A 822 24.30 -2.80 -7.53
N THR A 823 24.30 -3.46 -8.69
CA THR A 823 25.53 -3.99 -9.28
C THR A 823 26.46 -2.82 -9.65
N PRO A 824 27.78 -3.03 -9.72
CA PRO A 824 28.73 -1.99 -10.14
C PRO A 824 28.45 -1.58 -11.58
N ILE A 825 27.79 -0.45 -11.73
CA ILE A 825 27.44 0.14 -13.02
C ILE A 825 27.88 1.60 -13.02
N GLN A 826 28.08 2.12 -14.21
CA GLN A 826 28.38 3.51 -14.47
C GLN A 826 27.41 4.06 -15.51
N VAL A 827 27.16 5.35 -15.43
CA VAL A 827 26.39 6.10 -16.42
C VAL A 827 27.40 6.77 -17.34
N GLN A 828 27.31 6.49 -18.64
CA GLN A 828 28.06 7.22 -19.65
C GLN A 828 27.59 8.68 -19.64
N LEU A 829 28.51 9.63 -19.64
CA LEU A 829 28.22 11.06 -19.81
C LEU A 829 28.68 11.51 -21.19
N GLU A 830 28.38 12.76 -21.58
CA GLU A 830 28.89 13.30 -22.84
C GLU A 830 30.43 13.24 -22.91
N GLY A 831 30.95 12.98 -24.12
CA GLY A 831 32.38 12.74 -24.32
C GLY A 831 32.81 11.37 -23.79
N ASN A 832 33.98 11.31 -23.13
CA ASN A 832 34.55 10.09 -22.56
C ASN A 832 34.34 9.98 -21.03
N ALA A 833 33.59 10.91 -20.44
CA ALA A 833 33.35 10.95 -19.00
C ALA A 833 32.26 9.94 -18.59
N TYR A 834 32.31 9.50 -17.33
CA TYR A 834 31.30 8.62 -16.75
C TYR A 834 31.12 8.91 -15.27
N SER A 835 29.97 8.52 -14.70
CA SER A 835 29.70 8.61 -13.26
C SER A 835 29.31 7.23 -12.74
N ILE A 836 30.00 6.76 -11.70
CA ILE A 836 29.74 5.43 -11.10
C ILE A 836 28.47 5.51 -10.25
N VAL A 837 27.55 4.57 -10.42
CA VAL A 837 26.45 4.40 -9.47
C VAL A 837 27.00 3.60 -8.30
N THR A 838 27.40 4.31 -7.24
CA THR A 838 28.06 3.70 -6.07
C THR A 838 27.19 2.58 -5.49
N PRO A 839 27.67 1.32 -5.40
CA PRO A 839 26.96 0.28 -4.66
C PRO A 839 26.92 0.62 -3.16
N PRO A 840 26.10 -0.02 -2.32
CA PRO A 840 26.21 0.11 -0.87
C PRO A 840 27.62 -0.25 -0.39
N VAL A 841 28.16 0.53 0.53
CA VAL A 841 29.52 0.36 1.09
C VAL A 841 29.41 0.05 2.57
N LEU A 842 29.96 -1.09 2.97
CA LEU A 842 29.90 -1.60 4.34
C LEU A 842 31.31 -1.88 4.87
N GLU A 843 31.52 -1.63 6.16
CA GLU A 843 32.73 -2.02 6.88
C GLU A 843 32.42 -3.24 7.76
N ARG A 844 33.34 -4.21 7.79
CA ARG A 844 33.28 -5.37 8.68
C ARG A 844 33.95 -5.03 10.02
N HIS A 845 33.16 -5.06 11.09
CA HIS A 845 33.60 -4.82 12.47
C HIS A 845 33.18 -6.00 13.35
N GLY A 846 34.13 -6.89 13.65
CA GLY A 846 33.84 -8.18 14.28
C GLY A 846 32.93 -9.03 13.39
N ASP A 847 31.86 -9.58 13.97
CA ASP A 847 30.85 -10.37 13.24
C ASP A 847 29.78 -9.51 12.54
N SER A 848 29.88 -8.19 12.66
CA SER A 848 28.86 -7.26 12.16
C SER A 848 29.30 -6.56 10.88
N LEU A 849 28.34 -6.36 9.98
CA LEU A 849 28.48 -5.47 8.82
C LEU A 849 27.83 -4.12 9.14
N VAL A 850 28.63 -3.06 9.11
CA VAL A 850 28.21 -1.70 9.42
C VAL A 850 28.12 -0.91 8.11
N VAL A 851 26.95 -0.33 7.84
CA VAL A 851 26.70 0.47 6.65
C VAL A 851 27.39 1.82 6.79
N ILE A 852 28.34 2.09 5.88
CA ILE A 852 29.03 3.38 5.78
C ILE A 852 28.31 4.28 4.79
N ASP A 853 27.96 3.75 3.63
CA ASP A 853 27.19 4.45 2.61
C ASP A 853 26.11 3.54 1.99
N GLY A 854 24.99 4.15 1.58
CA GLY A 854 23.86 3.41 1.01
C GLY A 854 22.75 3.02 2.00
N ASN A 855 22.66 3.68 3.16
CA ASN A 855 21.58 3.48 4.14
C ASN A 855 20.18 3.48 3.50
N THR A 856 19.88 4.46 2.64
CA THR A 856 18.60 4.59 1.95
C THR A 856 18.39 3.48 0.91
N ARG A 857 19.45 3.04 0.22
CA ARG A 857 19.41 1.94 -0.76
C ARG A 857 19.08 0.61 -0.08
N LEU A 858 19.76 0.33 1.04
CA LEU A 858 19.53 -0.87 1.85
C LEU A 858 18.14 -0.84 2.53
N HIS A 859 17.70 0.32 3.03
CA HIS A 859 16.35 0.48 3.56
C HIS A 859 15.29 0.23 2.48
N HIS A 860 15.47 0.75 1.27
CA HIS A 860 14.59 0.46 0.13
C HIS A 860 14.53 -1.05 -0.14
N CYS A 861 15.68 -1.72 -0.20
CA CYS A 861 15.73 -3.17 -0.40
C CYS A 861 14.98 -3.92 0.69
N PHE A 862 15.22 -3.56 1.95
CA PHE A 862 14.58 -4.18 3.11
C PHE A 862 13.06 -4.03 3.09
N VAL A 863 12.55 -2.80 2.85
CA VAL A 863 11.11 -2.51 2.83
C VAL A 863 10.41 -3.17 1.63
N ASN A 864 11.11 -3.33 0.50
CA ASN A 864 10.56 -3.98 -0.70
C ASN A 864 10.85 -5.49 -0.75
N GLY A 865 11.41 -6.07 0.31
CA GLY A 865 11.65 -7.52 0.40
C GLY A 865 12.75 -8.07 -0.51
N ILE A 866 13.68 -7.22 -0.97
CA ILE A 866 14.87 -7.65 -1.72
C ILE A 866 15.84 -8.26 -0.70
N GLU A 867 16.06 -9.58 -0.81
CA GLU A 867 16.77 -10.36 0.21
C GLU A 867 18.30 -10.32 0.05
N GLU A 868 18.80 -10.09 -1.16
CA GLU A 868 20.24 -10.05 -1.45
C GLU A 868 20.57 -8.99 -2.49
N ILE A 869 21.72 -8.34 -2.31
CA ILE A 869 22.27 -7.37 -3.26
C ILE A 869 23.79 -7.46 -3.31
N ASP A 870 24.38 -6.92 -4.37
CA ASP A 870 25.84 -6.73 -4.44
C ASP A 870 26.22 -5.48 -3.64
N ALA A 871 27.29 -5.58 -2.87
CA ALA A 871 27.80 -4.48 -2.07
C ALA A 871 29.34 -4.52 -1.99
N VAL A 872 29.93 -3.36 -1.71
CA VAL A 872 31.35 -3.26 -1.37
C VAL A 872 31.50 -3.54 0.12
N VAL A 873 32.30 -4.54 0.47
CA VAL A 873 32.62 -4.90 1.84
C VAL A 873 34.10 -4.64 2.10
N ILE A 874 34.34 -3.81 3.11
CA ILE A 874 35.67 -3.34 3.51
C ILE A 874 36.03 -4.01 4.83
N SER A 875 37.16 -4.72 4.85
CA SER A 875 37.68 -5.43 6.02
C SER A 875 39.08 -4.92 6.38
N ASN A 876 39.53 -5.20 7.60
CA ASN A 876 40.83 -4.76 8.13
C ASN A 876 40.99 -3.23 8.25
N VAL A 877 39.89 -2.51 8.49
CA VAL A 877 39.91 -1.07 8.80
C VAL A 877 40.42 -0.89 10.24
N LYS A 878 41.52 -0.15 10.41
CA LYS A 878 42.14 0.09 11.73
C LYS A 878 41.52 1.26 12.49
N GLU A 879 40.89 2.17 11.77
CA GLU A 879 40.32 3.38 12.33
C GLU A 879 38.91 3.11 12.87
N ASP A 880 38.55 3.75 13.98
CA ASP A 880 37.19 3.62 14.51
C ASP A 880 36.14 4.19 13.55
N LEU A 881 34.91 3.72 13.74
CA LEU A 881 33.74 4.25 13.06
C LEU A 881 33.49 5.72 13.44
N PRO A 882 32.84 6.50 12.55
CA PRO A 882 32.50 7.89 12.82
C PRO A 882 31.41 8.07 13.89
N SER A 883 30.70 7.01 14.29
CA SER A 883 29.63 7.08 15.29
C SER A 883 29.43 5.75 16.03
N ASP A 884 28.99 5.87 17.29
CA ASP A 884 28.62 4.74 18.16
C ASP A 884 27.19 4.23 17.89
N GLY A 885 26.50 4.78 16.90
CA GLY A 885 25.17 4.32 16.51
C GLY A 885 25.17 2.84 16.13
N ARG A 886 24.27 2.07 16.74
CA ARG A 886 24.07 0.64 16.48
C ARG A 886 22.58 0.37 16.32
N PHE A 887 22.05 0.74 15.17
CA PHE A 887 20.65 0.56 14.79
C PHE A 887 20.55 -0.54 13.73
N ASN A 888 19.38 -1.18 13.59
CA ASN A 888 19.12 -2.12 12.49
C ASN A 888 18.31 -1.44 11.37
N LEU A 889 18.25 -2.04 10.19
CA LEU A 889 17.50 -1.48 9.05
C LEU A 889 16.02 -1.21 9.37
N ARG A 890 15.35 -2.08 10.13
CA ARG A 890 13.95 -1.89 10.55
C ARG A 890 13.73 -0.65 11.43
N SER A 891 14.76 -0.23 12.17
CA SER A 891 14.68 0.92 13.07
C SER A 891 14.88 2.28 12.39
N LEU A 892 15.31 2.30 11.13
CA LEU A 892 15.40 3.53 10.35
C LEU A 892 14.02 4.17 10.18
N ARG A 893 14.00 5.50 10.26
CA ARG A 893 12.79 6.32 10.07
C ARG A 893 13.01 7.33 8.95
N LEU A 894 12.00 7.56 8.13
CA LEU A 894 12.02 8.65 7.17
C LEU A 894 11.81 9.98 7.89
N VAL A 895 12.49 11.02 7.42
CA VAL A 895 12.28 12.40 7.90
C VAL A 895 12.23 13.36 6.72
N SER A 896 11.24 14.25 6.73
CA SER A 896 11.04 15.26 5.67
C SER A 896 11.82 16.53 5.94
N SER A 897 11.97 16.89 7.23
CA SER A 897 12.65 18.11 7.66
C SER A 897 14.17 17.94 7.74
N THR A 898 14.88 19.08 7.74
CA THR A 898 16.34 19.11 7.88
C THR A 898 16.76 18.74 9.31
N VAL A 899 17.22 17.49 9.51
CA VAL A 899 17.83 17.02 10.77
C VAL A 899 19.33 17.27 10.75
N SER A 900 19.89 17.79 11.85
CA SER A 900 21.34 18.02 11.92
C SER A 900 22.11 16.71 12.13
N MET A 901 23.36 16.66 11.66
CA MET A 901 24.20 15.47 11.81
C MET A 901 24.35 15.01 13.28
N PRO A 902 24.59 15.90 14.27
CA PRO A 902 24.62 15.50 15.68
C PRO A 902 23.30 14.93 16.23
N ASP A 903 22.16 15.34 15.68
CA ASP A 903 20.85 14.83 16.10
C ASP A 903 20.54 13.47 15.47
N ASN A 904 21.13 13.18 14.30
CA ASN A 904 20.90 11.94 13.56
C ASN A 904 21.89 10.81 13.96
N TYR A 905 23.08 11.16 14.45
CA TYR A 905 24.16 10.23 14.79
C TYR A 905 24.49 10.29 16.28
N LYS A 906 24.70 9.12 16.90
CA LYS A 906 25.14 9.04 18.29
C LYS A 906 26.66 9.29 18.40
N ASN A 907 27.09 10.26 19.20
CA ASN A 907 28.51 10.58 19.43
C ASN A 907 29.33 10.74 18.13
N LEU A 908 28.81 11.53 17.18
CA LEU A 908 29.46 11.70 15.88
C LEU A 908 30.85 12.33 16.01
N ASN A 909 31.85 11.68 15.41
CA ASN A 909 33.17 12.25 15.19
C ASN A 909 33.37 12.56 13.69
N ALA A 910 33.24 13.83 13.34
CA ALA A 910 33.30 14.29 11.95
C ALA A 910 34.66 14.03 11.28
N SER A 911 35.78 14.00 12.02
CA SER A 911 37.10 13.75 11.41
C SER A 911 37.31 12.31 10.95
N LYS A 912 36.48 11.37 11.45
CA LYS A 912 36.48 9.96 11.06
C LYS A 912 35.49 9.66 9.94
N TYR A 913 34.80 10.66 9.39
CA TYR A 913 33.80 10.46 8.34
C TYR A 913 34.46 9.93 7.05
N ARG A 914 33.82 8.93 6.43
CA ARG A 914 34.29 8.33 5.18
C ARG A 914 33.62 9.06 4.02
N HIS A 915 34.37 9.88 3.29
CA HIS A 915 33.84 10.65 2.16
C HIS A 915 33.72 9.78 0.89
N ILE A 916 32.89 8.73 0.94
CA ILE A 916 32.71 7.74 -0.13
C ILE A 916 32.38 8.43 -1.47
N GLU A 917 31.31 9.20 -1.51
CA GLU A 917 30.85 9.87 -2.74
C GLU A 917 31.89 10.87 -3.27
N ARG A 918 32.65 11.55 -2.41
CA ARG A 918 33.72 12.44 -2.85
C ARG A 918 34.83 11.67 -3.54
N ALA A 919 35.28 10.56 -2.95
CA ALA A 919 36.34 9.73 -3.51
C ALA A 919 35.92 9.05 -4.83
N VAL A 920 34.66 8.63 -4.93
CA VAL A 920 34.12 7.99 -6.15
C VAL A 920 33.91 9.01 -7.29
N HIS A 921 33.64 10.27 -6.98
CA HIS A 921 33.26 11.31 -7.97
C HIS A 921 34.25 12.49 -8.07
N GLU A 922 35.49 12.33 -7.60
CA GLU A 922 36.38 13.46 -7.30
C GLU A 922 36.77 14.31 -8.52
N ARG A 923 36.85 13.73 -9.74
CA ARG A 923 37.19 14.48 -10.96
C ARG A 923 36.46 13.98 -12.20
N TYR A 924 35.98 14.93 -13.00
CA TYR A 924 35.45 14.75 -14.35
C TYR A 924 36.32 15.49 -15.39
N ASP A 925 37.58 15.80 -15.02
CA ASP A 925 38.50 16.66 -15.77
C ASP A 925 39.04 16.03 -17.05
#